data_AF-A0A813DMW9-F1
#
_entry.id   AF-A0A813DMW9-F1
#
_cell.length_a   1.000
_cell.length_b   1.000
_cell.length_c   1.000
_cell.angle_alpha   90.00
_cell.angle_beta   90.00
_cell.angle_gamma   90.00
#
_symmetry.space_group_name_H-M   'P 1'
#
loop_
_entity.id
_entity.type
_entity.pdbx_description
1 polymer ?
#
loop_
_entity_poly.entity_id
_entity_poly.type
_entity_poly.pdbx_seq_one_letter_code
_entity_poly.pdbx_strand_id
1 'polypeptide(L)'
;MSGFPWKLLEVVKLLDDRAAADLRRQEDSSSDSQVPSASFICLKAQYDEGAEMLGGRLGAANSVLREAFPFQGYIQKVEERGISHEQLVRVETFAATHCPSWHDIRAAGDTLSMDTLNLYQLTPWCIKPATNERNCSMVELFSDSPCLPNNFCSHWWGEPLRDFVACIGRHCAVRQLCFRSTFYWICAYANRQHALSEELNDDPKQTSFYKAMCLADCLLLILDNVGPAMPFTRVWCAYELFMALIDEDRKKKPLVLDTVAHTKAGTFVLTDGFTDAEAKVRDAGFPAEAEACKSLRELCFPIHVLEKGVNLRLQEAQASEEADRRHILNSVVGKQLHELDEAPPLEHANYTEGTAQLGSRFAVACFEPAFKKGSPSLRPSVARALQADPWRRQLVLNIDNIPKERQAAAFGVCVAGLPAKLQDLSLIWESFAADSNLAALAEKLPISLHQFRLDFSRCPQISDAGVAALAGRLSISLQQLQLNFYFCEQISDAGVAALAEKLPIGLQQLHLDFSCCPQISRAARQAAGSLESLRAWARPSRELGAAPDLEMRLSSGEETAEGLQEKDEEGEEGEIGKPSHESRRARPAAPAAPWRGQPPTLALPAPSPAAPQTRHSTAKNAETSSDTVLAEGLADETDVGSLDFAHHFNDSALSKVPSLFETMCSALLCATTLEKLSLKFFGCQQINDAAVAALAEKLPISLQQLQLNFVGCKQISDAAVAAPVEKLPISLQQLQLNFVGCKQISDAGVAALAEKLPIGLQQLQLNFVGCPLISDAATQAAGSLESLRAWAVAAELTGKWNARPRS
;
A
#
# COMPACT_ATOMS: atom_id res chain seq x y z
N MET A 1 -3.92 -7.81 -27.02
CA MET A 1 -4.40 -6.79 -26.05
C MET A 1 -3.23 -6.40 -25.18
N SER A 2 -2.46 -5.39 -25.61
CA SER A 2 -1.00 -5.49 -25.44
C SER A 2 -0.34 -4.11 -25.47
N GLY A 3 -0.41 -3.40 -24.35
CA GLY A 3 0.14 -2.05 -24.22
C GLY A 3 0.13 -1.49 -22.79
N PHE A 4 0.15 -2.38 -21.78
CA PHE A 4 0.00 -2.03 -20.37
C PHE A 4 1.34 -1.92 -19.60
N PRO A 5 2.29 -2.86 -19.69
CA PRO A 5 3.48 -2.85 -18.82
C PRO A 5 4.45 -1.68 -19.10
N TRP A 6 4.74 -1.40 -20.37
CA TRP A 6 5.64 -0.29 -20.72
C TRP A 6 5.03 1.06 -20.36
N LYS A 7 3.71 1.23 -20.58
CA LYS A 7 2.98 2.40 -20.11
C LYS A 7 2.95 2.52 -18.59
N LEU A 8 3.00 1.43 -17.82
CA LEU A 8 3.08 1.51 -16.36
C LEU A 8 4.45 2.02 -15.90
N LEU A 9 5.56 1.58 -16.49
CA LEU A 9 6.88 2.14 -16.17
C LEU A 9 7.06 3.57 -16.69
N GLU A 10 6.54 3.90 -17.88
CA GLU A 10 6.46 5.30 -18.33
C GLU A 10 5.53 6.14 -17.46
N VAL A 11 4.42 5.59 -16.94
CA VAL A 11 3.51 6.31 -16.02
C VAL A 11 4.13 6.49 -14.65
N VAL A 12 4.81 5.49 -14.07
CA VAL A 12 5.56 5.68 -12.82
C VAL A 12 6.63 6.75 -13.01
N LYS A 13 7.36 6.73 -14.13
CA LYS A 13 8.37 7.76 -14.43
C LYS A 13 7.78 9.13 -14.75
N LEU A 14 6.66 9.21 -15.46
CA LEU A 14 5.91 10.46 -15.69
C LEU A 14 5.21 10.98 -14.43
N LEU A 15 4.86 10.10 -13.49
CA LEU A 15 4.37 10.47 -12.17
C LEU A 15 5.51 10.96 -11.30
N ASP A 16 6.70 10.36 -11.33
CA ASP A 16 7.89 10.90 -10.67
C ASP A 16 8.32 12.24 -11.29
N ASP A 17 8.42 12.35 -12.61
CA ASP A 17 8.82 13.58 -13.30
C ASP A 17 7.79 14.70 -13.09
N ARG A 18 6.48 14.39 -13.05
CA ARG A 18 5.42 15.35 -12.70
C ARG A 18 5.41 15.66 -11.21
N ALA A 19 5.49 14.67 -10.32
CA ALA A 19 5.55 14.87 -8.87
C ALA A 19 6.74 15.75 -8.50
N ALA A 20 7.92 15.49 -9.08
CA ALA A 20 9.10 16.30 -8.89
C ALA A 20 8.96 17.70 -9.54
N ALA A 21 8.21 17.86 -10.63
CA ALA A 21 7.90 19.19 -11.19
C ALA A 21 6.91 19.97 -10.32
N ASP A 22 5.87 19.33 -9.77
CA ASP A 22 4.84 19.95 -8.95
C ASP A 22 5.30 20.19 -7.50
N LEU A 23 6.18 19.34 -6.96
CA LEU A 23 6.94 19.61 -5.73
C LEU A 23 7.76 20.88 -5.87
N ARG A 24 8.54 21.00 -6.96
CA ARG A 24 9.34 22.21 -7.25
C ARG A 24 8.49 23.47 -7.47
N ARG A 25 7.20 23.34 -7.79
CA ARG A 25 6.24 24.48 -7.84
C ARG A 25 5.61 24.80 -6.49
N GLN A 26 5.53 23.84 -5.55
CA GLN A 26 4.97 24.07 -4.21
C GLN A 26 5.95 24.83 -3.29
N GLU A 27 7.27 24.71 -3.51
CA GLU A 27 8.29 25.40 -2.70
C GLU A 27 8.32 26.92 -2.94
N ASP A 28 8.03 27.39 -4.16
CA ASP A 28 8.03 28.81 -4.53
C ASP A 28 6.82 29.63 -4.01
N SER A 29 5.77 28.99 -3.48
CA SER A 29 4.48 29.66 -3.18
C SER A 29 4.19 29.89 -1.69
N SER A 30 5.21 29.96 -0.83
CA SER A 30 5.06 30.15 0.62
C SER A 30 5.04 31.63 1.03
N SER A 31 3.88 32.29 0.90
CA SER A 31 3.63 33.62 1.47
C SER A 31 2.35 33.64 2.31
N ASP A 32 2.49 33.96 3.60
CA ASP A 32 1.40 34.02 4.56
C ASP A 32 0.32 35.04 4.16
N SER A 33 -0.96 34.69 4.37
CA SER A 33 -2.07 35.66 4.31
C SER A 33 -3.11 35.31 5.37
N GLN A 34 -3.24 36.19 6.37
CA GLN A 34 -4.24 36.04 7.43
C GLN A 34 -5.64 36.33 6.87
N VAL A 35 -6.50 35.33 6.85
CA VAL A 35 -7.92 35.49 6.49
C VAL A 35 -8.72 35.83 7.77
N PRO A 36 -9.45 36.96 7.82
CA PRO A 36 -10.21 37.36 9.00
C PRO A 36 -11.48 36.53 9.19
N SER A 37 -11.86 36.28 10.45
CA SER A 37 -13.12 35.61 10.80
C SER A 37 -14.31 36.54 10.61
N ALA A 38 -15.26 36.14 9.75
CA ALA A 38 -16.56 36.78 9.58
C ALA A 38 -17.68 35.75 9.80
N SER A 39 -18.80 36.16 10.41
CA SER A 39 -19.81 35.24 10.93
C SER A 39 -20.64 34.55 9.84
N PHE A 40 -20.47 33.22 9.70
CA PHE A 40 -21.05 32.42 8.60
C PHE A 40 -22.57 32.14 8.68
N ILE A 41 -23.27 32.58 9.73
CA ILE A 41 -24.65 32.18 10.03
C ILE A 41 -25.69 32.81 9.05
N CYS A 42 -25.39 33.95 8.42
CA CYS A 42 -26.37 34.72 7.64
C CYS A 42 -26.57 34.25 6.18
N LEU A 43 -25.70 33.37 5.67
CA LEU A 43 -25.47 33.21 4.22
C LEU A 43 -26.58 32.53 3.40
N LYS A 44 -27.52 31.82 4.06
CA LYS A 44 -28.61 31.05 3.41
C LYS A 44 -29.88 31.90 3.22
N ALA A 45 -30.41 32.49 4.30
CA ALA A 45 -31.62 33.32 4.26
C ALA A 45 -31.52 34.47 3.24
N GLN A 46 -30.36 35.12 3.16
CA GLN A 46 -30.07 36.20 2.21
C GLN A 46 -30.14 35.76 0.72
N TYR A 47 -30.04 34.45 0.43
CA TYR A 47 -30.13 33.94 -0.94
C TYR A 47 -31.57 33.76 -1.41
N ASP A 48 -32.47 33.35 -0.53
CA ASP A 48 -33.87 33.15 -0.90
C ASP A 48 -34.60 34.51 -1.05
N GLU A 49 -34.35 35.48 -0.15
CA GLU A 49 -34.81 36.87 -0.32
C GLU A 49 -34.25 37.53 -1.61
N GLY A 50 -32.97 37.29 -1.90
CA GLY A 50 -32.31 37.82 -3.11
C GLY A 50 -32.79 37.20 -4.42
N ALA A 51 -33.27 35.95 -4.38
CA ALA A 51 -33.77 35.24 -5.55
C ALA A 51 -35.14 35.74 -6.02
N GLU A 52 -36.06 36.08 -5.10
CA GLU A 52 -37.37 36.63 -5.45
C GLU A 52 -37.25 37.96 -6.22
N MET A 53 -36.30 38.81 -5.81
CA MET A 53 -35.99 40.10 -6.45
C MET A 53 -35.49 39.97 -7.91
N LEU A 54 -34.95 38.82 -8.31
CA LEU A 54 -34.51 38.57 -9.70
C LEU A 54 -35.65 38.15 -10.65
N GLY A 55 -36.79 37.68 -10.12
CA GLY A 55 -37.88 37.10 -10.92
C GLY A 55 -38.39 38.02 -12.04
N GLY A 56 -38.38 39.33 -11.83
CA GLY A 56 -38.82 40.33 -12.81
C GLY A 56 -37.89 40.56 -14.01
N ARG A 57 -36.63 40.06 -13.99
CA ARG A 57 -35.65 40.26 -15.08
C ARG A 57 -35.40 39.01 -15.94
N LEU A 58 -35.88 37.84 -15.54
CA LEU A 58 -35.50 36.55 -16.13
C LEU A 58 -36.29 36.13 -17.39
N GLY A 59 -37.22 36.96 -17.88
CA GLY A 59 -38.15 36.59 -18.97
C GLY A 59 -37.50 36.03 -20.25
N ALA A 60 -36.37 36.59 -20.68
CA ALA A 60 -35.59 36.09 -21.82
C ALA A 60 -34.58 35.00 -21.43
N ALA A 61 -34.04 35.03 -20.20
CA ALA A 61 -33.14 33.98 -19.71
C ALA A 61 -33.86 32.61 -19.63
N ASN A 62 -35.14 32.63 -19.27
CA ASN A 62 -35.97 31.43 -19.15
C ASN A 62 -36.21 30.70 -20.49
N SER A 63 -36.18 31.37 -21.65
CA SER A 63 -36.24 30.66 -22.95
C SER A 63 -34.92 29.95 -23.26
N VAL A 64 -33.80 30.65 -23.05
CA VAL A 64 -32.44 30.08 -23.26
C VAL A 64 -32.19 28.88 -22.34
N LEU A 65 -32.64 28.93 -21.09
CA LEU A 65 -32.54 27.80 -20.16
C LEU A 65 -33.41 26.60 -20.57
N ARG A 66 -34.63 26.82 -21.09
CA ARG A 66 -35.49 25.73 -21.62
C ARG A 66 -34.89 25.05 -22.84
N GLU A 67 -34.24 25.80 -23.72
CA GLU A 67 -33.54 25.27 -24.89
C GLU A 67 -32.25 24.51 -24.49
N ALA A 68 -31.52 25.02 -23.50
CA ALA A 68 -30.31 24.39 -22.98
C ALA A 68 -30.58 23.13 -22.13
N PHE A 69 -31.69 23.10 -21.38
CA PHE A 69 -32.06 22.04 -20.43
C PHE A 69 -33.55 21.67 -20.54
N PRO A 70 -33.99 21.07 -21.66
CA PRO A 70 -35.38 20.66 -21.83
C PRO A 70 -35.76 19.55 -20.84
N PHE A 71 -36.90 19.70 -20.16
CA PHE A 71 -37.44 18.68 -19.25
C PHE A 71 -37.64 17.34 -19.97
N GLN A 72 -37.14 16.24 -19.37
CA GLN A 72 -37.24 14.89 -19.93
C GLN A 72 -38.39 14.12 -19.27
N GLY A 73 -38.39 14.00 -17.94
CA GLY A 73 -39.42 13.28 -17.18
C GLY A 73 -39.19 13.34 -15.67
N TYR A 74 -40.13 12.78 -14.89
CA TYR A 74 -40.03 12.75 -13.43
C TYR A 74 -39.43 11.45 -12.91
N ILE A 75 -38.33 11.56 -12.17
CA ILE A 75 -37.68 10.47 -11.45
C ILE A 75 -38.22 10.49 -10.01
N GLN A 76 -39.10 9.53 -9.69
CA GLN A 76 -39.91 9.55 -8.47
C GLN A 76 -39.07 9.59 -7.19
N LYS A 77 -38.07 8.72 -7.07
CA LYS A 77 -37.18 8.65 -5.90
C LYS A 77 -36.01 9.62 -6.04
N VAL A 78 -35.74 10.38 -4.98
CA VAL A 78 -34.65 11.39 -4.95
C VAL A 78 -33.26 10.74 -4.91
N GLU A 79 -33.15 9.57 -4.29
CA GLU A 79 -31.96 8.73 -4.28
C GLU A 79 -31.59 8.17 -5.66
N GLU A 80 -32.55 8.08 -6.59
CA GLU A 80 -32.35 7.60 -7.97
C GLU A 80 -32.00 8.73 -8.96
N ARG A 81 -31.68 9.94 -8.47
CA ARG A 81 -31.37 11.13 -9.28
C ARG A 81 -29.87 11.46 -9.29
N GLY A 82 -29.02 10.52 -9.68
CA GLY A 82 -27.61 10.78 -9.91
C GLY A 82 -27.36 11.51 -11.25
N ILE A 83 -26.34 12.38 -11.30
CA ILE A 83 -25.90 13.10 -12.50
C ILE A 83 -24.53 12.58 -12.98
N SER A 84 -24.32 12.47 -14.29
CA SER A 84 -23.05 12.02 -14.86
C SER A 84 -22.05 13.17 -15.08
N HIS A 85 -20.77 12.84 -15.24
CA HIS A 85 -19.74 13.85 -15.52
C HIS A 85 -20.00 14.58 -16.85
N GLU A 86 -20.49 13.90 -17.89
CA GLU A 86 -20.86 14.56 -19.15
C GLU A 86 -22.01 15.57 -18.98
N GLN A 87 -23.01 15.24 -18.15
CA GLN A 87 -24.11 16.16 -17.81
C GLN A 87 -23.60 17.36 -17.00
N LEU A 88 -22.69 17.15 -16.04
CA LEU A 88 -22.04 18.22 -15.28
C LEU A 88 -21.21 19.16 -16.17
N VAL A 89 -20.42 18.63 -17.11
CA VAL A 89 -19.67 19.43 -18.09
C VAL A 89 -20.59 20.26 -18.99
N ARG A 90 -21.80 19.75 -19.32
CA ARG A 90 -22.82 20.54 -20.04
C ARG A 90 -23.34 21.71 -19.20
N VAL A 91 -23.54 21.53 -17.89
CA VAL A 91 -23.90 22.63 -16.97
C VAL A 91 -22.74 23.64 -16.85
N GLU A 92 -21.50 23.18 -16.70
CA GLU A 92 -20.32 24.06 -16.65
C GLU A 92 -20.15 24.86 -17.95
N THR A 93 -20.28 24.22 -19.11
CA THR A 93 -20.15 24.88 -20.43
C THR A 93 -21.23 25.93 -20.64
N PHE A 94 -22.48 25.63 -20.23
CA PHE A 94 -23.57 26.61 -20.23
C PHE A 94 -23.25 27.79 -19.31
N ALA A 95 -22.81 27.51 -18.08
CA ALA A 95 -22.45 28.53 -17.12
C ALA A 95 -21.31 29.42 -17.64
N ALA A 96 -20.22 28.84 -18.15
CA ALA A 96 -19.09 29.58 -18.72
C ALA A 96 -19.48 30.53 -19.87
N THR A 97 -20.52 30.18 -20.63
CA THR A 97 -21.04 31.00 -21.73
C THR A 97 -21.85 32.21 -21.23
N HIS A 98 -22.51 32.10 -20.07
CA HIS A 98 -23.45 33.11 -19.56
C HIS A 98 -22.95 33.90 -18.34
N CYS A 99 -21.98 33.35 -17.59
CA CYS A 99 -21.39 33.93 -16.38
C CYS A 99 -20.93 35.40 -16.53
N PRO A 100 -20.35 35.86 -17.67
CA PRO A 100 -20.03 37.27 -17.90
C PRO A 100 -21.24 38.24 -17.90
N SER A 101 -22.48 37.73 -17.88
CA SER A 101 -23.71 38.51 -17.71
C SER A 101 -24.35 38.36 -16.32
N TRP A 102 -23.83 37.44 -15.51
CA TRP A 102 -24.30 37.14 -14.16
C TRP A 102 -23.50 37.94 -13.14
N HIS A 103 -24.13 38.24 -12.01
CA HIS A 103 -23.57 39.11 -10.98
C HIS A 103 -23.81 38.49 -9.60
N ASP A 104 -22.92 38.73 -8.63
CA ASP A 104 -23.11 38.24 -7.27
C ASP A 104 -24.21 39.06 -6.56
N ILE A 105 -25.21 38.34 -6.05
CA ILE A 105 -26.40 38.89 -5.40
C ILE A 105 -26.08 39.39 -3.97
N ARG A 106 -25.03 38.87 -3.33
CA ARG A 106 -24.49 39.36 -2.04
C ARG A 106 -23.40 40.42 -2.25
N ALA A 107 -22.46 40.18 -3.16
CA ALA A 107 -21.26 41.01 -3.31
C ALA A 107 -21.47 42.16 -4.31
N ALA A 108 -22.18 43.20 -3.87
CA ALA A 108 -22.28 44.54 -4.49
C ALA A 108 -22.69 44.64 -5.98
N GLY A 109 -23.07 43.53 -6.62
CA GLY A 109 -23.29 43.47 -8.06
C GLY A 109 -22.01 43.29 -8.89
N ASP A 110 -20.93 42.76 -8.31
CA ASP A 110 -19.73 42.37 -9.06
C ASP A 110 -20.06 41.27 -10.09
N THR A 111 -19.53 41.39 -11.31
CA THR A 111 -19.72 40.39 -12.38
C THR A 111 -19.01 39.09 -12.03
N LEU A 112 -19.69 37.95 -12.19
CA LEU A 112 -19.14 36.63 -11.87
C LEU A 112 -18.13 36.17 -12.94
N SER A 113 -17.14 35.38 -12.51
CA SER A 113 -16.27 34.61 -13.40
C SER A 113 -16.39 33.12 -13.09
N MET A 114 -15.94 32.25 -13.99
CA MET A 114 -15.88 30.81 -13.73
C MET A 114 -14.85 30.41 -12.64
N ASP A 115 -14.07 31.36 -12.15
CA ASP A 115 -13.10 31.17 -11.07
C ASP A 115 -13.70 31.56 -9.70
N THR A 116 -14.83 32.28 -9.69
CA THR A 116 -15.60 32.66 -8.49
C THR A 116 -16.98 32.02 -8.40
N LEU A 117 -17.56 31.61 -9.54
CA LEU A 117 -18.86 30.96 -9.65
C LEU A 117 -18.87 29.59 -8.95
N ASN A 118 -19.63 29.49 -7.88
CA ASN A 118 -19.89 28.29 -7.09
C ASN A 118 -21.38 27.92 -7.10
N LEU A 119 -21.77 26.86 -6.38
CA LEU A 119 -23.16 26.38 -6.38
C LEU A 119 -24.14 27.33 -5.70
N TYR A 120 -23.71 28.15 -4.74
CA TYR A 120 -24.60 29.20 -4.22
C TYR A 120 -25.05 30.12 -5.35
N GLN A 121 -24.12 30.65 -6.16
CA GLN A 121 -24.46 31.57 -7.25
C GLN A 121 -25.09 30.86 -8.47
N LEU A 122 -24.68 29.63 -8.80
CA LEU A 122 -25.29 28.85 -9.90
C LEU A 122 -26.77 28.53 -9.63
N THR A 123 -27.16 28.37 -8.37
CA THR A 123 -28.53 27.98 -8.00
C THR A 123 -29.60 29.00 -8.45
N PRO A 124 -29.55 30.29 -8.09
CA PRO A 124 -30.53 31.27 -8.57
C PRO A 124 -30.33 31.72 -10.03
N TRP A 125 -29.11 31.60 -10.61
CA TRP A 125 -28.87 31.98 -12.00
C TRP A 125 -29.21 30.89 -13.03
N CYS A 126 -29.19 29.61 -12.65
CA CYS A 126 -29.38 28.47 -13.55
C CYS A 126 -30.36 27.42 -12.98
N ILE A 127 -30.06 26.82 -11.82
CA ILE A 127 -30.79 25.63 -11.35
C ILE A 127 -32.25 25.93 -11.01
N LYS A 128 -32.51 26.89 -10.11
CA LYS A 128 -33.89 27.28 -9.73
C LYS A 128 -34.68 27.76 -10.96
N PRO A 129 -34.20 28.69 -11.82
CA PRO A 129 -34.96 29.12 -12.99
C PRO A 129 -35.26 28.00 -14.01
N ALA A 130 -34.31 27.11 -14.30
CA ALA A 130 -34.51 26.01 -15.26
C ALA A 130 -35.54 24.97 -14.77
N THR A 131 -35.59 24.72 -13.46
CA THR A 131 -36.47 23.71 -12.84
C THR A 131 -37.87 24.23 -12.46
N ASN A 132 -38.04 25.55 -12.36
CA ASN A 132 -39.23 26.21 -11.82
C ASN A 132 -40.55 25.79 -12.50
N GLU A 133 -40.58 25.70 -13.83
CA GLU A 133 -41.82 25.43 -14.59
C GLU A 133 -42.39 24.00 -14.38
N ARG A 134 -41.60 23.09 -13.81
CA ARG A 134 -42.00 21.69 -13.54
C ARG A 134 -41.88 21.29 -12.08
N ASN A 135 -41.38 22.18 -11.20
CA ASN A 135 -40.95 21.84 -9.84
C ASN A 135 -40.14 20.52 -9.81
N CYS A 136 -39.12 20.45 -10.67
CA CYS A 136 -38.29 19.25 -10.85
C CYS A 136 -36.88 19.45 -10.28
N SER A 137 -36.05 18.40 -10.32
CA SER A 137 -34.61 18.52 -10.07
C SER A 137 -33.86 18.87 -11.37
N MET A 138 -32.56 19.16 -11.28
CA MET A 138 -31.74 19.37 -12.48
C MET A 138 -31.55 18.07 -13.28
N VAL A 139 -31.56 16.91 -12.61
CA VAL A 139 -31.41 15.59 -13.26
C VAL A 139 -32.64 15.22 -14.09
N GLU A 140 -33.83 15.66 -13.68
CA GLU A 140 -35.09 15.52 -14.43
C GLU A 140 -35.12 16.35 -15.74
N LEU A 141 -34.11 17.22 -15.96
CA LEU A 141 -33.82 17.92 -17.23
C LEU A 141 -32.79 17.17 -18.12
N PHE A 142 -32.28 16.02 -17.67
CA PHE A 142 -31.32 15.19 -18.40
C PHE A 142 -31.73 13.72 -18.57
N SER A 143 -32.68 13.22 -17.77
CA SER A 143 -33.22 11.86 -17.84
C SER A 143 -34.69 11.81 -17.40
N ASP A 144 -35.49 10.95 -18.04
CA ASP A 144 -36.82 10.55 -17.60
C ASP A 144 -36.80 9.27 -16.72
N SER A 145 -35.63 8.62 -16.66
CA SER A 145 -35.42 7.27 -16.15
C SER A 145 -34.46 7.26 -14.95
N PRO A 146 -34.59 6.30 -14.00
CA PRO A 146 -33.72 6.22 -12.81
C PRO A 146 -32.21 6.19 -13.13
N CYS A 147 -31.48 7.17 -12.58
CA CYS A 147 -30.04 7.33 -12.69
C CYS A 147 -29.37 6.92 -11.37
N LEU A 148 -29.27 5.61 -11.12
CA LEU A 148 -28.76 5.06 -9.85
C LEU A 148 -27.31 5.54 -9.58
N PRO A 149 -27.06 6.25 -8.47
CA PRO A 149 -25.74 6.79 -8.18
C PRO A 149 -24.78 5.72 -7.67
N ASN A 150 -23.66 5.50 -8.37
CA ASN A 150 -22.55 4.70 -7.86
C ASN A 150 -21.78 5.45 -6.76
N ASN A 151 -21.78 6.78 -6.84
CA ASN A 151 -21.01 7.66 -5.97
C ASN A 151 -21.92 8.67 -5.28
N PHE A 152 -21.66 8.94 -4.01
CA PHE A 152 -22.28 10.04 -3.27
C PHE A 152 -21.25 11.15 -3.04
N CYS A 153 -21.56 12.41 -3.35
CA CYS A 153 -20.62 13.53 -3.18
C CYS A 153 -20.81 14.26 -1.84
N SER A 154 -19.85 14.09 -0.93
CA SER A 154 -19.74 14.92 0.29
C SER A 154 -18.88 16.13 0.01
N HIS A 155 -19.45 17.34 0.08
CA HIS A 155 -18.77 18.56 -0.36
C HIS A 155 -19.43 19.86 0.17
N TRP A 156 -18.99 21.03 -0.30
CA TRP A 156 -19.58 22.32 0.08
C TRP A 156 -19.86 23.22 -1.12
N TRP A 157 -20.97 23.95 -1.09
CA TRP A 157 -21.47 24.72 -2.23
C TRP A 157 -20.64 25.98 -2.59
N GLY A 158 -19.57 26.28 -1.86
CA GLY A 158 -18.75 27.48 -2.06
C GLY A 158 -17.49 27.27 -2.91
N GLU A 159 -17.15 26.03 -3.27
CA GLU A 159 -16.06 25.73 -4.20
C GLU A 159 -16.39 26.18 -5.64
N PRO A 160 -15.42 26.64 -6.45
CA PRO A 160 -15.67 26.98 -7.84
C PRO A 160 -16.23 25.79 -8.63
N LEU A 161 -17.22 26.05 -9.48
CA LEU A 161 -17.92 25.02 -10.27
C LEU A 161 -16.95 24.24 -11.16
N ARG A 162 -15.97 24.94 -11.77
CA ARG A 162 -14.90 24.32 -12.57
C ARG A 162 -14.06 23.34 -11.73
N ASP A 163 -13.65 23.76 -10.54
CA ASP A 163 -12.80 22.98 -9.65
C ASP A 163 -13.53 21.70 -9.20
N PHE A 164 -14.83 21.80 -8.87
CA PHE A 164 -15.71 20.69 -8.55
C PHE A 164 -15.90 19.70 -9.71
N VAL A 165 -16.18 20.19 -10.92
CA VAL A 165 -16.30 19.33 -12.12
C VAL A 165 -14.96 18.66 -12.44
N ALA A 166 -13.83 19.38 -12.30
CA ALA A 166 -12.50 18.81 -12.42
C ALA A 166 -12.20 17.75 -11.34
N CYS A 167 -12.69 17.90 -10.11
CA CYS A 167 -12.60 16.87 -9.07
C CYS A 167 -13.31 15.56 -9.49
N ILE A 168 -14.55 15.66 -9.99
CA ILE A 168 -15.33 14.51 -10.45
C ILE A 168 -14.69 13.87 -11.70
N GLY A 169 -14.20 14.68 -12.64
CA GLY A 169 -13.49 14.21 -13.83
C GLY A 169 -12.18 13.50 -13.50
N ARG A 170 -11.43 14.02 -12.52
CA ARG A 170 -10.19 13.40 -12.03
C ARG A 170 -10.46 12.09 -11.29
N HIS A 171 -11.50 12.02 -10.47
CA HIS A 171 -11.95 10.78 -9.83
C HIS A 171 -12.31 9.72 -10.89
N CYS A 172 -13.12 10.08 -11.89
CA CYS A 172 -13.44 9.18 -13.01
C CYS A 172 -12.17 8.66 -13.71
N ALA A 173 -11.20 9.54 -13.99
CA ALA A 173 -9.96 9.15 -14.65
C ALA A 173 -9.05 8.23 -13.79
N VAL A 174 -9.03 8.40 -12.46
CA VAL A 174 -8.24 7.57 -11.53
C VAL A 174 -8.90 6.20 -11.33
N ARG A 175 -10.22 6.16 -11.16
CA ARG A 175 -11.02 4.92 -11.00
C ARG A 175 -11.44 4.26 -12.32
N GLN A 176 -11.03 4.80 -13.48
CA GLN A 176 -11.35 4.31 -14.83
C GLN A 176 -12.88 4.23 -15.12
N LEU A 177 -13.65 5.13 -14.51
CA LEU A 177 -15.12 5.17 -14.56
C LEU A 177 -15.64 5.81 -15.86
N CYS A 178 -16.84 5.42 -16.29
CA CYS A 178 -17.44 5.92 -17.52
C CYS A 178 -18.11 7.28 -17.30
N PHE A 179 -17.55 8.35 -17.87
CA PHE A 179 -18.08 9.72 -17.76
C PHE A 179 -19.57 9.90 -18.14
N ARG A 180 -20.15 8.95 -18.88
CA ARG A 180 -21.55 8.96 -19.33
C ARG A 180 -22.52 8.17 -18.44
N SER A 181 -22.08 7.02 -17.94
CA SER A 181 -22.94 6.03 -17.28
C SER A 181 -22.55 5.73 -15.82
N THR A 182 -21.54 6.41 -15.29
CA THR A 182 -21.26 6.48 -13.86
C THR A 182 -21.89 7.75 -13.30
N PHE A 183 -22.81 7.59 -12.36
CA PHE A 183 -23.59 8.68 -11.79
C PHE A 183 -23.10 9.07 -10.39
N TYR A 184 -23.24 10.36 -10.09
CA TYR A 184 -22.91 11.00 -8.82
C TYR A 184 -24.16 11.61 -8.22
N TRP A 185 -24.50 11.26 -6.97
CA TRP A 185 -25.54 11.96 -6.24
C TRP A 185 -24.96 13.24 -5.62
N ILE A 186 -25.52 14.39 -6.02
CA ILE A 186 -25.06 15.72 -5.63
C ILE A 186 -26.30 16.54 -5.25
N CYS A 187 -26.37 16.98 -3.99
CA CYS A 187 -27.59 17.56 -3.42
C CYS A 187 -28.16 18.76 -4.20
N ALA A 188 -27.33 19.63 -4.77
CA ALA A 188 -27.79 20.78 -5.57
C ALA A 188 -28.49 20.40 -6.89
N TYR A 189 -28.20 19.22 -7.44
CA TYR A 189 -28.75 18.75 -8.72
C TYR A 189 -29.84 17.69 -8.57
N ALA A 190 -29.73 16.84 -7.54
CA ALA A 190 -30.65 15.74 -7.29
C ALA A 190 -31.92 16.17 -6.53
N ASN A 191 -31.79 17.06 -5.54
CA ASN A 191 -32.92 17.59 -4.78
C ASN A 191 -33.71 18.61 -5.62
N ARG A 192 -35.01 18.68 -5.41
CA ARG A 192 -35.92 19.68 -6.01
C ARG A 192 -35.79 20.99 -5.24
N GLN A 193 -35.05 21.94 -5.79
CA GLN A 193 -34.62 23.17 -5.10
C GLN A 193 -35.78 24.13 -4.71
N HIS A 194 -37.00 23.87 -5.15
CA HIS A 194 -38.22 24.61 -4.76
C HIS A 194 -39.08 23.88 -3.70
N ALA A 195 -38.71 22.64 -3.35
CA ALA A 195 -39.45 21.75 -2.44
C ALA A 195 -38.52 21.04 -1.42
N LEU A 196 -37.40 21.66 -1.05
CA LEU A 196 -36.35 21.06 -0.22
C LEU A 196 -36.84 20.50 1.13
N SER A 197 -37.92 21.05 1.69
CA SER A 197 -38.58 20.57 2.91
C SER A 197 -39.32 19.23 2.75
N GLU A 198 -39.49 18.72 1.53
CA GLU A 198 -40.01 17.36 1.27
C GLU A 198 -38.88 16.32 1.24
N GLU A 199 -37.62 16.75 1.09
CA GLU A 199 -36.43 15.90 0.91
C GLU A 199 -35.47 15.95 2.12
N LEU A 200 -35.57 17.01 2.93
CA LEU A 200 -35.00 17.13 4.28
C LEU A 200 -36.07 16.74 5.31
N ASN A 201 -35.74 15.83 6.22
CA ASN A 201 -36.62 15.35 7.28
C ASN A 201 -35.94 15.53 8.64
N ASP A 202 -36.73 15.65 9.71
CA ASP A 202 -36.23 15.81 11.09
C ASP A 202 -35.36 14.62 11.56
N ASP A 203 -35.58 13.41 11.02
CA ASP A 203 -34.61 12.31 11.14
C ASP A 203 -33.60 12.36 9.96
N PRO A 204 -32.29 12.58 10.24
CA PRO A 204 -31.25 12.50 9.23
C PRO A 204 -31.26 11.20 8.42
N LYS A 205 -31.63 10.05 9.01
CA LYS A 205 -31.75 8.77 8.30
C LYS A 205 -32.94 8.69 7.33
N GLN A 206 -33.91 9.61 7.40
CA GLN A 206 -35.00 9.70 6.40
C GLN A 206 -34.73 10.74 5.30
N THR A 207 -33.63 11.51 5.38
CA THR A 207 -33.28 12.50 4.34
C THR A 207 -32.95 11.86 2.99
N SER A 208 -32.99 12.66 1.92
CA SER A 208 -32.50 12.24 0.61
C SER A 208 -31.02 11.84 0.61
N PHE A 209 -30.23 12.41 1.53
CA PHE A 209 -28.80 12.16 1.69
C PHE A 209 -28.52 10.72 2.14
N TYR A 210 -29.16 10.25 3.22
CA TYR A 210 -28.99 8.87 3.69
C TYR A 210 -29.47 7.85 2.64
N LYS A 211 -30.66 8.09 2.05
CA LYS A 211 -31.24 7.24 0.99
C LYS A 211 -30.30 7.11 -0.21
N ALA A 212 -29.70 8.20 -0.67
CA ALA A 212 -28.72 8.18 -1.76
C ALA A 212 -27.43 7.45 -1.37
N MET A 213 -26.90 7.66 -0.17
CA MET A 213 -25.74 6.91 0.33
C MET A 213 -26.01 5.40 0.35
N CYS A 214 -27.22 4.94 0.72
CA CYS A 214 -27.57 3.53 0.76
C CYS A 214 -27.50 2.83 -0.61
N LEU A 215 -27.74 3.55 -1.71
CA LEU A 215 -27.56 3.02 -3.07
C LEU A 215 -26.07 3.01 -3.47
N ALA A 216 -25.32 4.05 -3.12
CA ALA A 216 -23.93 4.24 -3.53
C ALA A 216 -22.97 3.14 -3.05
N ASP A 217 -21.88 2.99 -3.80
CA ASP A 217 -20.73 2.12 -3.53
C ASP A 217 -19.53 2.93 -2.98
N CYS A 218 -19.42 4.20 -3.37
CA CYS A 218 -18.37 5.13 -2.96
C CYS A 218 -18.95 6.42 -2.36
N LEU A 219 -18.34 6.92 -1.29
CA LEU A 219 -18.42 8.34 -0.90
C LEU A 219 -17.21 9.05 -1.50
N LEU A 220 -17.48 10.10 -2.27
CA LEU A 220 -16.47 11.01 -2.81
C LEU A 220 -16.45 12.29 -1.98
N LEU A 221 -15.46 12.44 -1.12
CA LEU A 221 -15.23 13.64 -0.32
C LEU A 221 -14.43 14.65 -1.17
N ILE A 222 -15.03 15.79 -1.51
CA ILE A 222 -14.39 16.83 -2.33
C ILE A 222 -14.02 18.01 -1.43
N LEU A 223 -12.71 18.26 -1.26
CA LEU A 223 -12.14 19.24 -0.36
C LEU A 223 -11.57 20.44 -1.12
N ASP A 224 -11.90 21.64 -0.67
CA ASP A 224 -11.33 22.89 -1.18
C ASP A 224 -9.93 23.17 -0.62
N ASN A 225 -9.00 23.56 -1.50
CA ASN A 225 -7.65 23.98 -1.13
C ASN A 225 -7.56 25.49 -0.82
N VAL A 226 -8.58 26.28 -1.16
CA VAL A 226 -8.55 27.75 -0.97
C VAL A 226 -9.04 28.13 0.44
N GLY A 227 -9.99 27.39 1.00
CA GLY A 227 -10.47 27.57 2.37
C GLY A 227 -9.86 26.58 3.37
N PRO A 228 -10.47 26.47 4.58
CA PRO A 228 -10.02 25.57 5.64
C PRO A 228 -10.40 24.09 5.38
N ALA A 229 -10.46 23.63 4.12
CA ALA A 229 -11.07 22.35 3.73
C ALA A 229 -12.49 22.24 4.33
N MET A 230 -13.35 23.18 3.93
CA MET A 230 -14.67 23.50 4.49
C MET A 230 -15.58 22.29 4.78
N PRO A 231 -15.61 21.19 4.02
CA PRO A 231 -16.40 20.01 4.40
C PRO A 231 -16.06 19.47 5.80
N PHE A 232 -14.80 19.56 6.24
CA PHE A 232 -14.40 19.19 7.61
C PHE A 232 -15.06 20.04 8.70
N THR A 233 -15.54 21.25 8.40
CA THR A 233 -16.24 22.11 9.37
C THR A 233 -17.77 22.04 9.24
N ARG A 234 -18.33 21.24 8.31
CA ARG A 234 -19.79 21.16 8.06
C ARG A 234 -20.41 19.90 8.64
N VAL A 235 -21.45 20.04 9.44
CA VAL A 235 -22.09 18.93 10.17
C VAL A 235 -22.75 17.89 9.26
N TRP A 236 -23.30 18.31 8.11
CA TRP A 236 -23.80 17.37 7.09
C TRP A 236 -22.68 16.50 6.52
N CYS A 237 -21.50 17.07 6.24
CA CYS A 237 -20.35 16.31 5.77
C CYS A 237 -19.77 15.40 6.88
N ALA A 238 -19.79 15.85 8.14
CA ALA A 238 -19.44 15.01 9.29
C ALA A 238 -20.41 13.81 9.45
N TYR A 239 -21.70 14.00 9.18
CA TYR A 239 -22.71 12.92 9.14
C TYR A 239 -22.46 11.95 7.99
N GLU A 240 -22.26 12.45 6.78
CA GLU A 240 -21.99 11.63 5.60
C GLU A 240 -20.74 10.76 5.80
N LEU A 241 -19.65 11.32 6.35
CA LEU A 241 -18.42 10.60 6.70
C LEU A 241 -18.63 9.60 7.85
N PHE A 242 -19.39 9.95 8.89
CA PHE A 242 -19.72 9.03 9.97
C PHE A 242 -20.55 7.83 9.47
N MET A 243 -21.57 8.09 8.64
CA MET A 243 -22.43 7.07 8.04
C MET A 243 -21.66 6.17 7.06
N ALA A 244 -20.66 6.69 6.34
CA ALA A 244 -19.79 5.90 5.47
C ALA A 244 -18.86 4.94 6.23
N LEU A 245 -18.42 5.30 7.44
CA LEU A 245 -17.40 4.57 8.20
C LEU A 245 -17.97 3.63 9.29
N ILE A 246 -19.06 4.01 9.97
CA ILE A 246 -19.44 3.40 11.26
C ILE A 246 -20.86 2.82 11.29
N ASP A 247 -21.81 3.38 10.53
CA ASP A 247 -23.22 3.04 10.67
C ASP A 247 -23.48 1.53 10.58
N GLU A 248 -24.16 0.96 11.58
CA GLU A 248 -24.34 -0.50 11.72
C GLU A 248 -25.08 -1.10 10.50
N ASP A 249 -26.05 -0.36 9.97
CA ASP A 249 -26.79 -0.70 8.76
C ASP A 249 -25.87 -0.77 7.52
N ARG A 250 -24.80 0.04 7.51
CA ARG A 250 -23.79 0.09 6.45
C ARG A 250 -22.68 -0.93 6.58
N LYS A 251 -22.42 -1.53 7.74
CA LYS A 251 -21.32 -2.53 7.91
C LYS A 251 -21.42 -3.76 6.99
N LYS A 252 -22.61 -4.04 6.43
CA LYS A 252 -22.83 -5.10 5.42
C LYS A 252 -22.48 -4.67 3.98
N LYS A 253 -22.51 -3.37 3.68
CA LYS A 253 -22.13 -2.75 2.40
C LYS A 253 -21.44 -1.40 2.69
N PRO A 254 -20.20 -1.42 3.23
CA PRO A 254 -19.47 -0.20 3.57
C PRO A 254 -19.17 0.61 2.30
N LEU A 255 -19.02 1.93 2.45
CA LEU A 255 -18.63 2.80 1.34
C LEU A 255 -17.11 2.81 1.19
N VAL A 256 -16.65 2.74 -0.07
CA VAL A 256 -15.30 3.18 -0.47
C VAL A 256 -15.20 4.68 -0.16
N LEU A 257 -14.16 5.12 0.55
CA LEU A 257 -13.96 6.53 0.90
C LEU A 257 -12.82 7.17 0.07
N ASP A 258 -13.17 7.71 -1.10
CA ASP A 258 -12.24 8.46 -1.94
C ASP A 258 -12.28 9.95 -1.58
N THR A 259 -11.12 10.61 -1.60
CA THR A 259 -10.99 12.04 -1.28
C THR A 259 -10.27 12.79 -2.39
N VAL A 260 -10.84 13.91 -2.84
CA VAL A 260 -10.29 14.73 -3.93
C VAL A 260 -10.01 16.14 -3.42
N ALA A 261 -8.92 16.75 -3.89
CA ALA A 261 -8.66 18.17 -3.71
C ALA A 261 -8.22 18.83 -5.02
N HIS A 262 -8.84 19.97 -5.37
CA HIS A 262 -8.40 20.83 -6.47
C HIS A 262 -7.46 21.92 -5.96
N THR A 263 -6.38 22.19 -6.67
CA THR A 263 -5.40 23.24 -6.33
C THR A 263 -4.93 23.98 -7.58
N LYS A 264 -4.25 25.12 -7.42
CA LYS A 264 -3.54 25.79 -8.53
C LYS A 264 -2.50 24.94 -9.26
N ALA A 265 -2.00 23.86 -8.65
CA ALA A 265 -1.09 22.89 -9.27
C ALA A 265 -1.82 21.73 -9.98
N GLY A 266 -3.15 21.64 -9.86
CA GLY A 266 -3.98 20.57 -10.40
C GLY A 266 -4.76 19.81 -9.33
N THR A 267 -5.36 18.69 -9.75
CA THR A 267 -6.34 17.91 -8.98
C THR A 267 -5.78 16.55 -8.55
N PHE A 268 -5.82 16.29 -7.24
CA PHE A 268 -5.23 15.11 -6.59
C PHE A 268 -6.32 14.24 -5.95
N VAL A 269 -6.12 12.93 -5.94
CA VAL A 269 -7.10 11.93 -5.44
C VAL A 269 -6.39 10.96 -4.50
N LEU A 270 -6.87 10.87 -3.26
CA LEU A 270 -6.67 9.72 -2.38
C LEU A 270 -7.76 8.70 -2.67
N THR A 271 -7.37 7.42 -2.75
CA THR A 271 -8.27 6.30 -2.98
C THR A 271 -8.35 5.40 -1.75
N ASP A 272 -9.53 4.88 -1.42
CA ASP A 272 -9.62 3.75 -0.50
C ASP A 272 -9.24 2.46 -1.23
N GLY A 273 -8.30 1.70 -0.66
CA GLY A 273 -7.67 0.58 -1.36
C GLY A 273 -6.92 0.99 -2.64
N PHE A 274 -6.97 0.12 -3.65
CA PHE A 274 -6.26 0.25 -4.94
C PHE A 274 -7.21 0.66 -6.07
N THR A 275 -6.67 1.32 -7.09
CA THR A 275 -7.32 1.42 -8.41
C THR A 275 -7.25 0.10 -9.18
N ASP A 276 -8.09 -0.05 -10.20
CA ASP A 276 -8.08 -1.16 -11.14
C ASP A 276 -6.70 -1.54 -11.71
N ALA A 277 -5.83 -0.56 -11.93
CA ALA A 277 -4.49 -0.81 -12.47
C ALA A 277 -3.55 -1.39 -11.39
N GLU A 278 -3.56 -0.79 -10.19
CA GLU A 278 -2.74 -1.23 -9.05
C GLU A 278 -3.22 -2.58 -8.52
N ALA A 279 -4.54 -2.82 -8.49
CA ALA A 279 -5.12 -4.12 -8.15
C ALA A 279 -4.66 -5.22 -9.13
N LYS A 280 -4.65 -4.96 -10.44
CA LYS A 280 -4.14 -5.90 -11.45
C LYS A 280 -2.64 -6.17 -11.31
N VAL A 281 -1.85 -5.21 -10.82
CA VAL A 281 -0.42 -5.42 -10.50
C VAL A 281 -0.27 -6.31 -9.25
N ARG A 282 -1.01 -6.02 -8.17
CA ARG A 282 -1.06 -6.86 -6.96
C ARG A 282 -1.47 -8.30 -7.28
N ASP A 283 -2.55 -8.46 -8.03
CA ASP A 283 -3.18 -9.76 -8.33
C ASP A 283 -2.37 -10.57 -9.37
N ALA A 284 -1.49 -9.91 -10.12
CA ALA A 284 -0.46 -10.56 -10.94
C ALA A 284 0.77 -11.05 -10.14
N GLY A 285 0.79 -10.88 -8.82
CA GLY A 285 1.87 -11.33 -7.93
C GLY A 285 2.85 -10.23 -7.49
N PHE A 286 2.56 -8.95 -7.77
CA PHE A 286 3.44 -7.81 -7.49
C PHE A 286 2.83 -6.84 -6.46
N PRO A 287 2.61 -7.27 -5.20
CA PRO A 287 1.92 -6.47 -4.20
C PRO A 287 2.73 -5.24 -3.75
N ALA A 288 4.05 -5.35 -3.63
CA ALA A 288 4.91 -4.25 -3.20
C ALA A 288 4.96 -3.13 -4.26
N GLU A 289 4.92 -3.50 -5.55
CA GLU A 289 4.87 -2.59 -6.67
C GLU A 289 3.52 -1.88 -6.77
N ALA A 290 2.41 -2.57 -6.44
CA ALA A 290 1.09 -1.95 -6.31
C ALA A 290 1.03 -0.96 -5.12
N GLU A 291 1.56 -1.36 -3.96
CA GLU A 291 1.74 -0.51 -2.77
C GLU A 291 2.54 0.76 -3.13
N ALA A 292 3.68 0.61 -3.83
CA ALA A 292 4.52 1.72 -4.28
C ALA A 292 3.83 2.64 -5.31
N CYS A 293 3.14 2.08 -6.32
CA CYS A 293 2.41 2.86 -7.33
C CYS A 293 1.33 3.75 -6.68
N LYS A 294 0.58 3.20 -5.71
CA LYS A 294 -0.40 3.95 -4.94
C LYS A 294 0.26 5.08 -4.13
N SER A 295 1.34 4.77 -3.39
CA SER A 295 2.08 5.76 -2.60
C SER A 295 2.60 6.92 -3.43
N LEU A 296 3.23 6.65 -4.58
CA LEU A 296 3.75 7.69 -5.49
C LEU A 296 2.62 8.54 -6.09
N ARG A 297 1.49 7.92 -6.47
CA ARG A 297 0.30 8.64 -6.97
C ARG A 297 -0.31 9.59 -5.93
N GLU A 298 -0.28 9.20 -4.65
CA GLU A 298 -0.97 9.93 -3.56
C GLU A 298 -0.06 10.93 -2.84
N LEU A 299 1.26 10.80 -2.94
CA LEU A 299 2.27 11.72 -2.39
C LEU A 299 2.07 13.21 -2.76
N CYS A 300 1.54 13.49 -3.95
CA CYS A 300 1.32 14.87 -4.41
C CYS A 300 0.18 15.59 -3.68
N PHE A 301 -0.68 14.86 -2.95
CA PHE A 301 -1.88 15.42 -2.32
C PHE A 301 -1.54 16.61 -1.37
N PRO A 302 -2.42 17.63 -1.22
CA PRO A 302 -2.06 18.85 -0.52
C PRO A 302 -1.88 18.62 0.99
N ILE A 303 -0.66 18.82 1.48
CA ILE A 303 -0.28 18.46 2.87
C ILE A 303 -1.06 19.26 3.92
N HIS A 304 -1.42 20.51 3.63
CA HIS A 304 -2.24 21.33 4.52
C HIS A 304 -3.74 20.95 4.50
N VAL A 305 -4.19 20.11 3.56
CA VAL A 305 -5.52 19.48 3.59
C VAL A 305 -5.45 18.18 4.40
N LEU A 306 -4.38 17.39 4.21
CA LEU A 306 -4.08 16.21 5.04
C LEU A 306 -3.98 16.58 6.54
N GLU A 307 -3.29 17.67 6.86
CA GLU A 307 -3.14 18.17 8.24
C GLU A 307 -4.49 18.47 8.90
N LYS A 308 -5.45 19.03 8.16
CA LYS A 308 -6.80 19.31 8.67
C LYS A 308 -7.59 18.01 8.86
N GLY A 309 -7.47 17.05 7.94
CA GLY A 309 -8.09 15.72 8.06
C GLY A 309 -7.54 14.88 9.22
N VAL A 310 -6.22 14.93 9.46
CA VAL A 310 -5.54 14.26 10.60
C VAL A 310 -5.99 14.80 11.96
N ASN A 311 -6.39 16.07 12.03
CA ASN A 311 -6.81 16.74 13.27
C ASN A 311 -8.31 17.09 13.32
N LEU A 312 -9.16 16.50 12.46
CA LEU A 312 -10.61 16.69 12.49
C LEU A 312 -11.20 16.21 13.83
N ARG A 313 -12.29 16.85 14.29
CA ARG A 313 -13.19 16.34 15.32
C ARG A 313 -14.64 16.44 14.85
N LEU A 314 -15.33 15.30 14.72
CA LEU A 314 -16.69 15.26 14.16
C LEU A 314 -17.70 16.06 15.00
N GLN A 315 -17.52 16.10 16.33
CA GLN A 315 -18.39 16.83 17.25
C GLN A 315 -18.22 18.36 17.21
N GLU A 316 -17.17 18.88 16.56
CA GLU A 316 -16.91 20.32 16.41
C GLU A 316 -17.50 20.89 15.10
N ALA A 317 -18.16 20.05 14.29
CA ALA A 317 -18.75 20.44 13.02
C ALA A 317 -19.98 21.35 13.18
N GLN A 318 -20.12 22.29 12.25
CA GLN A 318 -21.03 23.43 12.33
C GLN A 318 -22.12 23.38 11.25
N ALA A 319 -23.20 24.13 11.46
CA ALA A 319 -24.30 24.29 10.52
C ALA A 319 -24.63 25.77 10.33
N SER A 320 -25.35 26.10 9.26
CA SER A 320 -26.06 27.38 9.16
C SER A 320 -27.32 27.39 10.01
N GLU A 321 -27.97 26.22 10.16
CA GLU A 321 -29.17 26.02 10.99
C GLU A 321 -28.79 25.25 12.27
N GLU A 322 -29.05 25.80 13.45
CA GLU A 322 -28.79 25.12 14.73
C GLU A 322 -29.75 23.95 15.00
N ALA A 323 -30.81 23.78 14.19
CA ALA A 323 -31.62 22.56 14.16
C ALA A 323 -30.83 21.39 13.57
N ASP A 324 -30.36 21.51 12.31
CA ASP A 324 -29.49 20.52 11.65
C ASP A 324 -28.38 20.04 12.58
N ARG A 325 -27.65 20.96 13.22
CA ARG A 325 -26.52 20.63 14.09
C ARG A 325 -26.91 19.76 15.29
N ARG A 326 -28.06 20.04 15.92
CA ARG A 326 -28.56 19.25 17.06
C ARG A 326 -29.09 17.90 16.60
N HIS A 327 -29.97 17.89 15.59
CA HIS A 327 -30.59 16.67 15.08
C HIS A 327 -29.55 15.68 14.55
N ILE A 328 -28.56 16.15 13.79
CA ILE A 328 -27.48 15.33 13.25
C ILE A 328 -26.58 14.77 14.35
N LEU A 329 -26.07 15.61 15.26
CA LEU A 329 -25.16 15.12 16.30
C LEU A 329 -25.85 14.14 17.26
N ASN A 330 -27.14 14.35 17.56
CA ASN A 330 -27.95 13.39 18.31
C ASN A 330 -28.18 12.08 17.53
N SER A 331 -28.42 12.15 16.20
CA SER A 331 -28.52 10.97 15.33
C SER A 331 -27.20 10.18 15.25
N VAL A 332 -26.05 10.85 15.16
CA VAL A 332 -24.71 10.25 15.16
C VAL A 332 -24.43 9.45 16.44
N VAL A 333 -24.97 9.86 17.60
CA VAL A 333 -24.84 9.11 18.86
C VAL A 333 -25.96 8.10 19.11
N GLY A 334 -26.90 7.93 18.17
CA GLY A 334 -27.95 6.90 18.22
C GLY A 334 -29.21 7.27 19.00
N LYS A 335 -29.45 8.56 19.25
CA LYS A 335 -30.70 9.03 19.88
C LYS A 335 -31.92 8.77 18.99
N GLN A 336 -33.08 8.64 19.62
CA GLN A 336 -34.38 8.47 18.96
C GLN A 336 -34.94 9.82 18.49
N LEU A 337 -35.89 9.79 17.55
CA LEU A 337 -36.51 10.98 16.94
C LEU A 337 -36.99 12.03 17.96
N HIS A 338 -37.57 11.60 19.08
CA HIS A 338 -38.10 12.50 20.12
C HIS A 338 -37.02 13.12 21.03
N GLU A 339 -35.76 12.71 20.88
CA GLU A 339 -34.60 13.21 21.65
C GLU A 339 -33.65 14.05 20.76
N LEU A 340 -33.95 14.21 19.47
CA LEU A 340 -33.05 14.87 18.51
C LEU A 340 -32.89 16.38 18.74
N ASP A 341 -33.86 17.05 19.36
CA ASP A 341 -33.79 18.47 19.72
C ASP A 341 -32.94 18.77 20.96
N GLU A 342 -32.58 17.76 21.76
CA GLU A 342 -31.78 17.94 22.97
C GLU A 342 -30.39 18.53 22.67
N ALA A 343 -29.73 19.06 23.71
CA ALA A 343 -28.31 19.40 23.61
C ALA A 343 -27.48 18.14 23.27
N PRO A 344 -26.70 18.13 22.16
CA PRO A 344 -25.82 17.01 21.85
C PRO A 344 -24.75 16.83 22.92
N PRO A 345 -24.33 15.59 23.24
CA PRO A 345 -23.22 15.37 24.16
C PRO A 345 -21.93 15.97 23.60
N LEU A 346 -21.06 16.47 24.48
CA LEU A 346 -19.75 17.02 24.08
C LEU A 346 -18.75 15.92 23.67
N GLU A 347 -18.86 14.72 24.25
CA GLU A 347 -18.04 13.56 23.93
C GLU A 347 -18.91 12.31 23.89
N HIS A 348 -18.65 11.40 22.96
CA HIS A 348 -19.35 10.12 22.81
C HIS A 348 -18.48 9.11 22.05
N ALA A 349 -18.67 7.81 22.31
CA ALA A 349 -17.88 6.75 21.69
C ALA A 349 -17.89 6.83 20.15
N ASN A 350 -19.07 7.07 19.56
CA ASN A 350 -19.25 7.22 18.11
C ASN A 350 -18.44 8.39 17.52
N TYR A 351 -18.32 9.52 18.22
CA TYR A 351 -17.46 10.63 17.78
C TYR A 351 -15.99 10.26 17.87
N THR A 352 -15.57 9.57 18.94
CA THR A 352 -14.19 9.11 19.13
C THR A 352 -13.80 8.11 18.03
N GLU A 353 -14.66 7.14 17.73
CA GLU A 353 -14.45 6.15 16.68
C GLU A 353 -14.37 6.80 15.28
N GLY A 354 -15.30 7.70 14.94
CA GLY A 354 -15.31 8.36 13.63
C GLY A 354 -14.14 9.33 13.42
N THR A 355 -13.79 10.07 14.48
CA THR A 355 -12.60 10.93 14.51
C THR A 355 -11.32 10.11 14.36
N ALA A 356 -11.21 8.98 15.07
CA ALA A 356 -10.05 8.10 15.01
C ALA A 356 -9.89 7.46 13.62
N GLN A 357 -10.93 6.80 13.10
CA GLN A 357 -10.86 6.13 11.80
C GLN A 357 -10.57 7.11 10.65
N LEU A 358 -11.19 8.29 10.63
CA LEU A 358 -10.93 9.28 9.58
C LEU A 358 -9.54 9.91 9.73
N GLY A 359 -9.15 10.33 10.93
CA GLY A 359 -7.82 10.89 11.20
C GLY A 359 -6.71 9.91 10.85
N SER A 360 -6.89 8.62 11.17
CA SER A 360 -6.03 7.49 10.77
C SER A 360 -5.89 7.34 9.26
N ARG A 361 -6.99 7.43 8.50
CA ARG A 361 -6.96 7.40 7.02
C ARG A 361 -6.11 8.54 6.46
N PHE A 362 -6.32 9.77 6.93
CA PHE A 362 -5.48 10.90 6.52
C PHE A 362 -4.04 10.79 7.02
N ALA A 363 -3.80 10.18 8.17
CA ALA A 363 -2.45 10.01 8.74
C ALA A 363 -1.57 9.07 7.90
N VAL A 364 -2.14 8.02 7.29
CA VAL A 364 -1.41 7.17 6.32
C VAL A 364 -0.99 8.00 5.11
N ALA A 365 -1.93 8.70 4.46
CA ALA A 365 -1.63 9.55 3.31
C ALA A 365 -0.67 10.71 3.64
N CYS A 366 -0.69 11.18 4.90
CA CYS A 366 0.18 12.25 5.40
C CYS A 366 1.59 11.78 5.80
N PHE A 367 1.80 10.47 6.00
CA PHE A 367 3.04 9.95 6.58
C PHE A 367 4.27 10.36 5.75
N GLU A 368 4.35 9.96 4.48
CA GLU A 368 5.49 10.29 3.62
C GLU A 368 5.63 11.82 3.37
N PRO A 369 4.55 12.57 3.04
CA PRO A 369 4.60 14.04 2.95
C PRO A 369 5.20 14.75 4.18
N ALA A 370 4.87 14.33 5.40
CA ALA A 370 5.35 14.99 6.64
C ALA A 370 6.88 14.90 6.85
N PHE A 371 7.55 13.96 6.17
CA PHE A 371 9.01 13.88 6.14
C PHE A 371 9.61 14.43 4.84
N LYS A 372 9.03 14.18 3.65
CA LYS A 372 9.49 14.80 2.39
C LYS A 372 9.36 16.32 2.41
N LYS A 373 8.14 16.85 2.55
CA LYS A 373 7.83 18.30 2.46
C LYS A 373 8.23 19.10 3.70
N GLY A 374 8.72 18.44 4.76
CA GLY A 374 9.37 19.12 5.89
C GLY A 374 8.40 19.75 6.90
N SER A 375 7.45 18.98 7.43
CA SER A 375 6.46 19.46 8.41
C SER A 375 6.62 18.78 9.80
N PRO A 376 7.57 19.21 10.65
CA PRO A 376 7.81 18.57 11.96
C PRO A 376 6.62 18.62 12.92
N SER A 377 5.81 19.68 12.86
CA SER A 377 4.59 19.90 13.66
C SER A 377 3.55 18.79 13.50
N LEU A 378 3.48 18.19 12.31
CA LEU A 378 2.43 17.26 11.91
C LEU A 378 2.74 15.82 12.37
N ARG A 379 4.02 15.50 12.57
CA ARG A 379 4.52 14.16 12.93
C ARG A 379 3.91 13.58 14.22
N PRO A 380 3.73 14.34 15.32
CA PRO A 380 3.07 13.82 16.53
C PRO A 380 1.58 13.57 16.32
N SER A 381 0.90 14.37 15.47
CA SER A 381 -0.50 14.12 15.13
C SER A 381 -0.68 12.91 14.22
N VAL A 382 0.23 12.66 13.27
CA VAL A 382 0.26 11.42 12.46
C VAL A 382 0.39 10.19 13.36
N ALA A 383 1.36 10.15 14.28
CA ALA A 383 1.49 9.04 15.24
C ALA A 383 0.23 8.87 16.11
N ARG A 384 -0.30 9.97 16.67
CA ARG A 384 -1.49 9.94 17.53
C ARG A 384 -2.73 9.42 16.80
N ALA A 385 -2.94 9.85 15.55
CA ALA A 385 -4.11 9.48 14.75
C ALA A 385 -4.07 8.00 14.32
N LEU A 386 -2.90 7.46 13.96
CA LEU A 386 -2.74 6.03 13.70
C LEU A 386 -2.94 5.19 14.99
N GLN A 387 -2.35 5.61 16.11
CA GLN A 387 -2.48 4.90 17.40
C GLN A 387 -3.92 4.92 17.94
N ALA A 388 -4.68 5.99 17.69
CA ALA A 388 -6.05 6.17 18.16
C ALA A 388 -7.08 5.27 17.46
N ASP A 389 -6.71 4.58 16.37
CA ASP A 389 -7.58 3.73 15.55
C ASP A 389 -7.34 2.23 15.77
N PRO A 390 -7.91 1.60 16.83
CA PRO A 390 -7.92 0.16 17.02
C PRO A 390 -8.89 -0.59 16.07
N TRP A 391 -9.46 0.04 15.05
CA TRP A 391 -10.29 -0.62 14.03
C TRP A 391 -9.49 -0.94 12.76
N ARG A 392 -8.45 -0.16 12.45
CA ARG A 392 -7.49 -0.42 11.36
C ARG A 392 -6.93 -1.84 11.43
N ARG A 393 -7.13 -2.59 10.33
CA ARG A 393 -6.61 -3.96 10.17
C ARG A 393 -5.32 -4.02 9.37
N GLN A 394 -5.20 -3.18 8.34
CA GLN A 394 -4.01 -3.09 7.49
C GLN A 394 -3.29 -1.75 7.65
N LEU A 395 -1.97 -1.80 7.75
CA LEU A 395 -1.07 -0.64 7.68
C LEU A 395 0.09 -0.96 6.73
N VAL A 396 0.26 -0.13 5.72
CA VAL A 396 1.38 -0.16 4.77
C VAL A 396 2.13 1.17 4.90
N LEU A 397 3.44 1.14 5.14
CA LEU A 397 4.28 2.34 5.17
C LEU A 397 5.63 2.07 4.48
N ASN A 398 5.93 2.85 3.42
CA ASN A 398 7.25 2.91 2.79
C ASN A 398 7.99 4.15 3.31
N ILE A 399 9.30 4.03 3.54
CA ILE A 399 10.16 5.14 3.98
C ILE A 399 11.38 5.38 3.07
N ASP A 400 11.61 4.58 2.05
CA ASP A 400 12.82 4.65 1.21
C ASP A 400 12.83 5.95 0.40
N ASN A 401 11.61 6.35 0.04
CA ASN A 401 11.24 7.66 -0.46
C ASN A 401 11.65 8.83 0.45
N ILE A 402 11.74 8.63 1.77
CA ILE A 402 12.01 9.70 2.75
C ILE A 402 13.53 10.00 2.79
N PRO A 403 13.95 11.28 2.74
CA PRO A 403 15.37 11.66 2.85
C PRO A 403 16.07 11.02 4.06
N LYS A 404 17.28 10.50 3.85
CA LYS A 404 17.99 9.65 4.83
C LYS A 404 18.15 10.31 6.21
N GLU A 405 18.38 11.61 6.26
CA GLU A 405 18.50 12.39 7.49
C GLU A 405 17.18 12.51 8.29
N ARG A 406 16.06 12.06 7.71
CA ARG A 406 14.70 12.09 8.29
C ARG A 406 14.13 10.69 8.54
N GLN A 407 14.73 9.63 7.97
CA GLN A 407 14.27 8.23 8.11
C GLN A 407 14.24 7.78 9.58
N ALA A 408 15.20 8.22 10.41
CA ALA A 408 15.20 8.01 11.86
C ALA A 408 13.92 8.52 12.55
N ALA A 409 13.45 9.71 12.16
CA ALA A 409 12.24 10.32 12.71
C ALA A 409 10.96 9.66 12.16
N ALA A 410 10.99 9.21 10.90
CA ALA A 410 9.90 8.43 10.31
C ALA A 410 9.71 7.08 11.02
N PHE A 411 10.81 6.37 11.28
CA PHE A 411 10.80 5.14 12.07
C PHE A 411 10.16 5.34 13.46
N GLY A 412 10.60 6.37 14.21
CA GLY A 412 10.05 6.67 15.53
C GLY A 412 8.54 7.00 15.52
N VAL A 413 8.06 7.70 14.49
CA VAL A 413 6.64 8.04 14.30
C VAL A 413 5.81 6.82 13.90
N CYS A 414 6.35 5.92 13.07
CA CYS A 414 5.73 4.64 12.75
C CYS A 414 5.55 3.79 14.01
N VAL A 415 6.62 3.56 14.76
CA VAL A 415 6.62 2.71 15.98
C VAL A 415 5.74 3.30 17.09
N ALA A 416 5.69 4.64 17.23
CA ALA A 416 4.75 5.30 18.13
C ALA A 416 3.28 5.18 17.65
N GLY A 417 3.05 5.10 16.34
CA GLY A 417 1.72 5.09 15.73
C GLY A 417 1.09 3.71 15.51
N LEU A 418 1.76 2.59 15.83
CA LEU A 418 1.24 1.26 15.51
C LEU A 418 -0.13 0.97 16.17
N PRO A 419 -1.19 0.65 15.39
CA PRO A 419 -2.51 0.34 15.91
C PRO A 419 -2.56 -0.95 16.74
N ALA A 420 -3.17 -0.88 17.92
CA ALA A 420 -3.14 -1.98 18.91
C ALA A 420 -3.88 -3.28 18.50
N LYS A 421 -4.69 -3.27 17.43
CA LYS A 421 -5.45 -4.44 16.92
C LYS A 421 -5.20 -4.73 15.43
N LEU A 422 -4.04 -4.30 14.92
CA LEU A 422 -3.63 -4.53 13.54
C LEU A 422 -3.51 -6.02 13.22
N GLN A 423 -3.84 -6.41 12.00
CA GLN A 423 -3.75 -7.79 11.50
C GLN A 423 -2.67 -7.91 10.42
N ASP A 424 -2.54 -6.92 9.53
CA ASP A 424 -1.62 -6.94 8.40
C ASP A 424 -0.71 -5.72 8.45
N LEU A 425 0.61 -5.95 8.49
CA LEU A 425 1.63 -4.92 8.62
C LEU A 425 2.68 -5.08 7.51
N SER A 426 2.77 -4.10 6.60
CA SER A 426 3.76 -4.04 5.53
C SER A 426 4.64 -2.80 5.74
N LEU A 427 5.93 -3.01 5.98
CA LEU A 427 6.88 -1.95 6.31
C LEU A 427 8.15 -2.09 5.48
N ILE A 428 8.62 -1.00 4.86
CA ILE A 428 9.75 -1.00 3.93
C ILE A 428 10.76 0.07 4.38
N TRP A 429 11.99 -0.37 4.71
CA TRP A 429 13.11 0.40 5.29
C TRP A 429 14.47 -0.01 4.69
N GLU A 430 14.76 0.39 3.46
CA GLU A 430 16.08 0.22 2.86
C GLU A 430 17.18 1.07 3.57
N SER A 431 18.38 0.50 3.69
CA SER A 431 19.64 1.24 3.83
C SER A 431 19.80 2.19 5.05
N PHE A 432 19.09 1.96 6.16
CA PHE A 432 19.16 2.83 7.36
C PHE A 432 19.19 2.11 8.72
N ALA A 433 18.47 0.99 8.87
CA ALA A 433 18.13 0.46 10.19
C ALA A 433 19.29 -0.25 10.93
N ALA A 434 19.17 -0.28 12.26
CA ALA A 434 20.05 -0.99 13.18
C ALA A 434 19.28 -1.87 14.17
N ASP A 435 19.97 -2.68 14.97
CA ASP A 435 19.38 -3.55 16.00
C ASP A 435 18.43 -2.83 16.98
N SER A 436 18.73 -1.58 17.31
CA SER A 436 17.87 -0.73 18.16
C SER A 436 16.53 -0.38 17.51
N ASN A 437 16.47 -0.30 16.18
CA ASN A 437 15.21 -0.17 15.44
C ASN A 437 14.43 -1.48 15.51
N LEU A 438 15.06 -2.62 15.22
CA LEU A 438 14.41 -3.93 15.31
C LEU A 438 13.82 -4.19 16.70
N ALA A 439 14.58 -3.91 17.77
CA ALA A 439 14.09 -4.03 19.14
C ALA A 439 12.92 -3.09 19.45
N ALA A 440 12.98 -1.82 19.04
CA ALA A 440 11.90 -0.85 19.25
C ALA A 440 10.62 -1.19 18.48
N LEU A 441 10.74 -1.76 17.27
CA LEU A 441 9.61 -2.31 16.52
C LEU A 441 9.03 -3.54 17.22
N ALA A 442 9.89 -4.47 17.64
CA ALA A 442 9.53 -5.71 18.32
C ALA A 442 8.73 -5.48 19.61
N GLU A 443 9.08 -4.45 20.41
CA GLU A 443 8.33 -4.04 21.60
C GLU A 443 6.93 -3.48 21.32
N LYS A 444 6.61 -3.14 20.06
CA LYS A 444 5.33 -2.54 19.64
C LYS A 444 4.54 -3.36 18.63
N LEU A 445 5.01 -4.55 18.23
CA LEU A 445 4.26 -5.44 17.33
C LEU A 445 2.91 -5.85 17.96
N PRO A 446 1.77 -5.62 17.28
CA PRO A 446 0.47 -6.04 17.80
C PRO A 446 0.33 -7.56 17.90
N ILE A 447 -0.17 -8.06 19.03
CA ILE A 447 -0.45 -9.49 19.28
C ILE A 447 -1.56 -10.08 18.41
N SER A 448 -2.15 -9.28 17.53
CA SER A 448 -3.20 -9.66 16.58
C SER A 448 -2.69 -9.79 15.13
N LEU A 449 -1.38 -9.65 14.88
CA LEU A 449 -0.83 -9.78 13.53
C LEU A 449 -1.03 -11.21 12.96
N HIS A 450 -1.58 -11.28 11.76
CA HIS A 450 -1.76 -12.46 10.93
C HIS A 450 -0.80 -12.43 9.73
N GLN A 451 -0.53 -11.25 9.16
CA GLN A 451 0.48 -11.02 8.13
C GLN A 451 1.50 -9.97 8.57
N PHE A 452 2.78 -10.26 8.37
CA PHE A 452 3.87 -9.31 8.64
C PHE A 452 4.92 -9.36 7.52
N ARG A 453 5.00 -8.27 6.76
CA ARG A 453 6.08 -8.00 5.80
C ARG A 453 6.99 -6.90 6.35
N LEU A 454 8.29 -7.17 6.33
CA LEU A 454 9.33 -6.26 6.77
C LEU A 454 10.49 -6.30 5.78
N ASP A 455 10.74 -5.20 5.09
CA ASP A 455 11.97 -5.01 4.31
C ASP A 455 12.95 -4.16 5.11
N PHE A 456 14.11 -4.75 5.39
CA PHE A 456 15.27 -4.09 5.98
C PHE A 456 16.53 -4.34 5.13
N SER A 457 16.37 -4.50 3.82
CA SER A 457 17.49 -4.74 2.93
C SER A 457 18.52 -3.61 2.92
N ARG A 458 19.78 -3.99 2.67
CA ARG A 458 20.97 -3.13 2.66
C ARG A 458 21.21 -2.38 3.98
N CYS A 459 20.72 -2.88 5.12
CA CYS A 459 20.94 -2.29 6.43
C CYS A 459 22.17 -2.92 7.14
N PRO A 460 23.40 -2.38 6.99
CA PRO A 460 24.61 -3.03 7.50
C PRO A 460 24.74 -2.96 9.03
N GLN A 461 23.83 -2.30 9.74
CA GLN A 461 23.81 -2.19 11.21
C GLN A 461 22.81 -3.13 11.88
N ILE A 462 22.17 -4.03 11.12
CA ILE A 462 21.39 -5.15 11.65
C ILE A 462 22.32 -6.35 11.81
N SER A 463 22.35 -6.91 13.01
CA SER A 463 23.07 -8.12 13.39
C SER A 463 22.12 -9.20 13.90
N ASP A 464 22.69 -10.34 14.28
CA ASP A 464 22.00 -11.43 14.96
C ASP A 464 21.21 -10.96 16.21
N ALA A 465 21.68 -9.92 16.90
CA ALA A 465 21.01 -9.38 18.08
C ALA A 465 19.66 -8.71 17.75
N GLY A 466 19.59 -7.94 16.66
CA GLY A 466 18.33 -7.35 16.19
C GLY A 466 17.37 -8.40 15.65
N VAL A 467 17.88 -9.39 14.90
CA VAL A 467 17.08 -10.51 14.39
C VAL A 467 16.48 -11.32 15.55
N ALA A 468 17.27 -11.64 16.58
CA ALA A 468 16.80 -12.32 17.78
C ALA A 468 15.78 -11.48 18.58
N ALA A 469 15.97 -10.16 18.68
CA ALA A 469 15.04 -9.24 19.35
C ALA A 469 13.67 -9.19 18.65
N LEU A 470 13.65 -9.19 17.31
CA LEU A 470 12.42 -9.29 16.52
C LEU A 470 11.76 -10.66 16.69
N ALA A 471 12.54 -11.74 16.52
CA ALA A 471 12.06 -13.11 16.60
C ALA A 471 11.38 -13.42 17.95
N GLY A 472 11.96 -12.96 19.05
CA GLY A 472 11.42 -13.10 20.41
C GLY A 472 10.12 -12.34 20.70
N ARG A 473 9.57 -11.60 19.72
CA ARG A 473 8.29 -10.84 19.83
C ARG A 473 7.30 -11.10 18.69
N LEU A 474 7.58 -12.06 17.79
CA LEU A 474 6.63 -12.43 16.74
C LEU A 474 5.31 -12.95 17.34
N SER A 475 4.17 -12.57 16.75
CA SER A 475 2.87 -12.96 17.29
C SER A 475 2.58 -14.45 17.09
N ILE A 476 2.00 -15.10 18.10
CA ILE A 476 1.51 -16.48 17.99
C ILE A 476 0.33 -16.64 17.01
N SER A 477 -0.33 -15.54 16.62
CA SER A 477 -1.41 -15.52 15.62
C SER A 477 -0.91 -15.42 14.17
N LEU A 478 0.41 -15.30 13.96
CA LEU A 478 0.98 -15.01 12.65
C LEU A 478 0.88 -16.21 11.71
N GLN A 479 0.28 -15.99 10.54
CA GLN A 479 0.08 -16.98 9.48
C GLN A 479 1.05 -16.77 8.30
N GLN A 480 1.44 -15.52 8.03
CA GLN A 480 2.35 -15.16 6.95
C GLN A 480 3.46 -14.24 7.46
N LEU A 481 4.72 -14.60 7.19
CA LEU A 481 5.91 -13.83 7.55
C LEU A 481 6.81 -13.65 6.34
N GLN A 482 7.09 -12.40 5.97
CA GLN A 482 8.04 -12.03 4.94
C GLN A 482 9.09 -11.09 5.53
N LEU A 483 10.35 -11.55 5.64
CA LEU A 483 11.47 -10.73 6.09
C LEU A 483 12.52 -10.65 4.97
N ASN A 484 12.84 -9.44 4.52
CA ASN A 484 13.95 -9.18 3.62
C ASN A 484 15.10 -8.53 4.39
N PHE A 485 16.23 -9.23 4.46
CA PHE A 485 17.51 -8.78 5.00
C PHE A 485 18.63 -8.88 3.96
N TYR A 486 18.31 -8.79 2.66
CA TYR A 486 19.28 -8.77 1.56
C TYR A 486 20.43 -7.81 1.87
N PHE A 487 21.68 -8.28 1.75
CA PHE A 487 22.88 -7.46 1.99
C PHE A 487 23.01 -6.90 3.44
N CYS A 488 22.45 -7.55 4.45
CA CYS A 488 22.74 -7.23 5.85
C CYS A 488 24.07 -7.86 6.30
N GLU A 489 25.13 -7.06 6.36
CA GLU A 489 26.52 -7.54 6.52
C GLU A 489 26.84 -8.21 7.87
N GLN A 490 26.04 -7.99 8.92
CA GLN A 490 26.29 -8.47 10.29
C GLN A 490 25.36 -9.60 10.77
N ILE A 491 24.52 -10.16 9.88
CA ILE A 491 23.72 -11.37 10.20
C ILE A 491 24.55 -12.62 9.85
N SER A 492 24.55 -13.60 10.75
CA SER A 492 25.20 -14.91 10.65
C SER A 492 24.19 -16.05 10.88
N ASP A 493 24.67 -17.30 10.86
CA ASP A 493 23.88 -18.47 11.22
C ASP A 493 23.24 -18.35 12.61
N ALA A 494 23.85 -17.61 13.55
CA ALA A 494 23.27 -17.43 14.88
C ALA A 494 21.96 -16.64 14.85
N GLY A 495 21.84 -15.61 13.99
CA GLY A 495 20.59 -14.86 13.79
C GLY A 495 19.53 -15.69 13.06
N VAL A 496 19.93 -16.49 12.08
CA VAL A 496 19.02 -17.41 11.38
C VAL A 496 18.49 -18.49 12.34
N ALA A 497 19.34 -19.04 13.21
CA ALA A 497 18.93 -19.98 14.24
C ALA A 497 18.04 -19.34 15.32
N ALA A 498 18.37 -18.14 15.79
CA ALA A 498 17.55 -17.39 16.75
C ALA A 498 16.17 -17.02 16.18
N LEU A 499 16.07 -16.75 14.87
CA LEU A 499 14.79 -16.62 14.19
C LEU A 499 14.03 -17.96 14.18
N ALA A 500 14.66 -19.02 13.68
CA ALA A 500 14.07 -20.35 13.54
C ALA A 500 13.52 -20.91 14.86
N GLU A 501 14.23 -20.72 15.96
CA GLU A 501 13.85 -21.19 17.31
C GLU A 501 12.58 -20.50 17.85
N LYS A 502 12.25 -19.29 17.36
CA LYS A 502 11.10 -18.50 17.82
C LYS A 502 9.98 -18.34 16.78
N LEU A 503 10.11 -18.95 15.59
CA LEU A 503 9.05 -18.88 14.57
C LEU A 503 7.73 -19.48 15.10
N PRO A 504 6.59 -18.77 14.95
CA PRO A 504 5.29 -19.27 15.40
C PRO A 504 4.96 -20.66 14.83
N ILE A 505 4.38 -21.53 15.67
CA ILE A 505 4.09 -22.92 15.30
C ILE A 505 3.08 -22.97 14.14
N GLY A 506 2.02 -22.15 14.21
CA GLY A 506 0.94 -22.06 13.22
C GLY A 506 1.24 -21.22 11.97
N LEU A 507 2.49 -20.83 11.73
CA LEU A 507 2.90 -20.11 10.53
C LEU A 507 2.67 -20.99 9.28
N GLN A 508 1.99 -20.45 8.27
CA GLN A 508 1.62 -21.15 7.03
C GLN A 508 2.50 -20.75 5.84
N GLN A 509 2.96 -19.49 5.82
CA GLN A 509 3.84 -18.96 4.78
C GLN A 509 5.03 -18.25 5.40
N LEU A 510 6.22 -18.58 4.90
CA LEU A 510 7.49 -18.00 5.31
C LEU A 510 8.27 -17.61 4.05
N HIS A 511 8.74 -16.38 3.99
CA HIS A 511 9.69 -15.92 2.98
C HIS A 511 10.82 -15.14 3.66
N LEU A 512 12.04 -15.63 3.54
CA LEU A 512 13.24 -15.05 4.16
C LEU A 512 14.28 -14.80 3.07
N ASP A 513 14.55 -13.53 2.75
CA ASP A 513 15.69 -13.19 1.89
C ASP A 513 16.90 -12.79 2.74
N PHE A 514 17.91 -13.65 2.74
CA PHE A 514 19.24 -13.43 3.33
C PHE A 514 20.34 -13.41 2.25
N SER A 515 19.97 -13.10 1.00
CA SER A 515 20.90 -13.10 -0.12
C SER A 515 21.96 -12.01 0.06
N CYS A 516 23.18 -12.32 -0.38
CA CYS A 516 24.37 -11.48 -0.18
C CYS A 516 24.75 -11.14 1.29
N CYS A 517 24.10 -11.72 2.31
CA CYS A 517 24.64 -11.70 3.68
C CYS A 517 25.93 -12.55 3.71
N PRO A 518 27.09 -12.00 4.12
CA PRO A 518 28.38 -12.66 3.95
C PRO A 518 28.69 -13.69 5.04
N GLN A 519 28.13 -13.54 6.25
CA GLN A 519 28.45 -14.39 7.41
C GLN A 519 27.51 -15.59 7.57
N ILE A 520 26.48 -15.72 6.73
CA ILE A 520 25.52 -16.82 6.76
C ILE A 520 26.02 -17.96 5.86
N SER A 521 26.08 -19.18 6.38
CA SER A 521 26.52 -20.36 5.66
C SER A 521 25.59 -20.72 4.50
N ARG A 522 26.06 -21.61 3.62
CA ARG A 522 25.24 -22.18 2.55
C ARG A 522 24.09 -23.01 3.14
N ALA A 523 24.35 -23.78 4.20
CA ALA A 523 23.34 -24.62 4.86
C ALA A 523 22.21 -23.79 5.46
N ALA A 524 22.51 -22.73 6.21
CA ALA A 524 21.51 -21.81 6.77
C ALA A 524 20.69 -21.10 5.68
N ARG A 525 21.33 -20.66 4.58
CA ARG A 525 20.62 -20.05 3.45
C ARG A 525 19.73 -21.03 2.69
N GLN A 526 20.14 -22.28 2.52
CA GLN A 526 19.27 -23.32 1.93
C GLN A 526 18.12 -23.69 2.88
N ALA A 527 18.38 -23.77 4.18
CA ALA A 527 17.37 -24.04 5.20
C ALA A 527 16.29 -22.94 5.25
N ALA A 528 16.69 -21.67 5.18
CA ALA A 528 15.78 -20.52 5.16
C ALA A 528 14.79 -20.50 3.96
N GLY A 529 15.01 -21.31 2.93
CA GLY A 529 14.11 -21.47 1.78
C GLY A 529 12.79 -22.18 2.07
N SER A 530 12.65 -22.86 3.22
CA SER A 530 11.36 -23.41 3.66
C SER A 530 11.21 -23.44 5.18
N LEU A 531 9.98 -23.39 5.69
CA LEU A 531 9.71 -23.46 7.13
C LEU A 531 10.15 -24.80 7.75
N GLU A 532 10.07 -25.89 7.00
CA GLU A 532 10.39 -27.24 7.47
C GLU A 532 11.91 -27.46 7.46
N SER A 533 12.58 -27.07 6.38
CA SER A 533 14.05 -27.10 6.26
C SER A 533 14.72 -26.24 7.33
N LEU A 534 14.17 -25.04 7.59
CA LEU A 534 14.66 -24.14 8.65
C LEU A 534 14.45 -24.72 10.05
N ARG A 535 13.28 -25.30 10.33
CA ARG A 535 12.99 -25.99 11.60
C ARG A 535 13.84 -27.24 11.80
N ALA A 536 14.19 -27.97 10.74
CA ALA A 536 15.06 -29.14 10.80
C ALA A 536 16.51 -28.75 11.07
N TRP A 537 17.04 -27.79 10.32
CA TRP A 537 18.40 -27.26 10.45
C TRP A 537 18.67 -26.63 11.83
N ALA A 538 17.68 -25.96 12.42
CA ALA A 538 17.80 -25.31 13.72
C ALA A 538 17.60 -26.27 14.93
N ARG A 539 17.41 -27.58 14.73
CA ARG A 539 17.31 -28.53 15.86
C ARG A 539 18.66 -28.65 16.57
N PRO A 540 18.71 -28.53 17.91
CA PRO A 540 19.94 -28.83 18.65
C PRO A 540 20.33 -30.31 18.49
N SER A 541 21.56 -30.58 18.08
CA SER A 541 22.12 -31.94 17.94
C SER A 541 22.30 -32.61 19.30
N ARG A 542 21.20 -33.10 19.89
CA ARG A 542 21.14 -33.78 21.20
C ARG A 542 20.86 -35.28 21.11
N GLU A 543 21.34 -35.94 20.06
CA GLU A 543 21.23 -37.40 19.91
C GLU A 543 22.42 -38.03 19.15
N LEU A 544 23.64 -37.61 19.50
CA LEU A 544 24.90 -38.26 19.12
C LEU A 544 25.81 -38.43 20.35
N GLY A 545 25.24 -39.07 21.37
CA GLY A 545 25.84 -39.31 22.69
C GLY A 545 26.06 -40.80 23.01
N ALA A 546 26.35 -41.62 22.00
CA ALA A 546 26.67 -43.04 22.15
C ALA A 546 27.87 -43.37 21.26
N ALA A 547 28.95 -43.89 21.86
CA ALA A 547 30.06 -44.47 21.11
C ALA A 547 29.68 -45.91 20.69
N PRO A 548 30.07 -46.37 19.49
CA PRO A 548 29.81 -47.75 19.07
C PRO A 548 30.73 -48.72 19.81
N ASP A 549 30.18 -49.85 20.24
CA ASP A 549 30.92 -50.92 20.91
C ASP A 549 32.04 -51.49 20.02
N LEU A 550 33.19 -51.77 20.63
CA LEU A 550 34.37 -52.28 19.94
C LEU A 550 34.99 -53.45 20.72
N GLU A 551 34.32 -54.61 20.65
CA GLU A 551 34.69 -55.75 21.47
C GLU A 551 35.88 -56.55 20.92
N MET A 552 36.83 -56.82 21.84
CA MET A 552 37.81 -57.91 21.83
C MET A 552 38.90 -57.97 20.72
N ARG A 553 40.11 -57.52 21.09
CA ARG A 553 41.34 -58.35 20.95
C ARG A 553 42.51 -57.90 21.86
N LEU A 554 42.73 -58.68 22.94
CA LEU A 554 44.00 -59.03 23.62
C LEU A 554 45.21 -58.07 23.41
N SER A 555 45.81 -57.44 24.45
CA SER A 555 46.78 -58.13 25.34
C SER A 555 47.30 -57.31 26.56
N SER A 556 47.45 -57.97 27.72
CA SER A 556 48.46 -57.79 28.81
C SER A 556 48.68 -56.45 29.56
N GLY A 557 48.75 -56.54 30.91
CA GLY A 557 49.11 -55.48 31.89
C GLY A 557 47.96 -55.27 32.91
N GLU A 558 48.00 -55.79 34.14
CA GLU A 558 48.72 -55.28 35.36
C GLU A 558 48.17 -53.91 35.85
N GLU A 559 47.74 -53.69 37.10
CA GLU A 559 47.63 -54.52 38.33
C GLU A 559 46.68 -53.86 39.37
N THR A 560 46.06 -54.61 40.31
CA THR A 560 45.43 -54.18 41.62
C THR A 560 44.31 -53.09 41.61
N ALA A 561 43.08 -53.30 42.13
CA ALA A 561 42.62 -53.48 43.55
C ALA A 561 42.71 -52.19 44.41
N GLU A 562 41.74 -51.78 45.25
CA GLU A 562 40.39 -52.28 45.67
C GLU A 562 39.31 -51.16 45.42
N GLY A 563 38.10 -51.01 46.02
CA GLY A 563 37.33 -51.74 47.07
C GLY A 563 36.09 -50.92 47.55
N LEU A 564 35.11 -51.57 48.24
CA LEU A 564 33.88 -51.01 48.90
C LEU A 564 32.81 -50.42 47.92
N GLN A 565 31.50 -50.75 47.90
CA GLN A 565 30.45 -51.14 48.89
C GLN A 565 30.05 -49.96 49.81
N GLU A 566 28.79 -49.64 50.13
CA GLU A 566 27.45 -50.30 50.06
C GLU A 566 26.41 -49.34 49.35
N LYS A 567 25.23 -49.68 48.79
CA LYS A 567 24.05 -50.47 49.24
C LYS A 567 23.29 -49.84 50.43
N ASP A 568 21.95 -49.74 50.53
CA ASP A 568 20.78 -50.06 49.67
C ASP A 568 19.52 -49.24 50.12
N GLU A 569 18.41 -49.32 49.36
CA GLU A 569 16.95 -49.20 49.73
C GLU A 569 16.46 -47.91 50.46
N GLU A 570 15.42 -47.16 50.04
CA GLU A 570 14.03 -47.42 49.58
C GLU A 570 12.95 -47.55 50.69
N GLY A 571 11.77 -46.96 50.43
CA GLY A 571 10.59 -46.92 51.33
C GLY A 571 9.50 -45.96 50.82
N GLU A 572 8.24 -46.42 50.75
CA GLU A 572 7.15 -45.82 49.95
C GLU A 572 6.02 -45.12 50.76
N GLU A 573 4.91 -44.78 50.07
CA GLU A 573 3.58 -44.29 50.56
C GLU A 573 3.50 -42.81 51.04
N GLY A 574 2.42 -42.02 50.87
CA GLY A 574 1.14 -42.18 50.14
C GLY A 574 -0.03 -41.47 50.87
N GLU A 575 -1.10 -40.92 50.27
CA GLU A 575 -1.40 -40.42 48.90
C GLU A 575 -2.73 -39.58 48.95
N ILE A 576 -3.06 -38.80 47.91
CA ILE A 576 -4.35 -38.12 47.59
C ILE A 576 -4.72 -36.86 48.43
N GLY A 577 -5.08 -35.75 47.76
CA GLY A 577 -5.91 -34.68 48.38
C GLY A 577 -5.93 -33.28 47.70
N LYS A 578 -7.12 -32.81 47.29
CA LYS A 578 -7.44 -31.46 46.74
C LYS A 578 -8.77 -30.96 47.37
N PRO A 579 -9.24 -29.70 47.18
CA PRO A 579 -8.59 -28.38 47.05
C PRO A 579 -9.30 -27.25 47.89
N SER A 580 -8.92 -25.96 47.69
CA SER A 580 -9.83 -24.79 47.43
C SER A 580 -9.66 -23.46 48.24
N HIS A 581 -9.75 -22.36 47.47
CA HIS A 581 -10.30 -21.00 47.73
C HIS A 581 -9.75 -19.95 48.74
N GLU A 582 -9.79 -18.70 48.24
CA GLU A 582 -10.05 -17.38 48.88
C GLU A 582 -8.99 -16.54 49.66
N SER A 583 -8.37 -15.60 48.92
CA SER A 583 -8.60 -14.14 49.02
C SER A 583 -8.57 -13.40 50.37
N ARG A 584 -7.58 -12.48 50.55
CA ARG A 584 -7.83 -11.08 51.03
C ARG A 584 -6.65 -10.11 50.82
N ARG A 585 -6.94 -8.80 50.94
CA ARG A 585 -6.00 -7.65 50.79
C ARG A 585 -5.47 -7.19 52.16
N ALA A 586 -4.29 -6.53 52.21
CA ALA A 586 -4.13 -5.10 52.62
C ALA A 586 -2.67 -4.63 52.89
N ARG A 587 -2.42 -3.34 52.64
CA ARG A 587 -1.36 -2.45 53.22
C ARG A 587 -2.04 -1.52 54.29
N PRO A 588 -1.44 -0.50 54.95
CA PRO A 588 -0.12 0.16 54.80
C PRO A 588 0.60 0.59 56.12
N ALA A 589 1.76 1.27 56.00
CA ALA A 589 2.17 2.44 56.83
C ALA A 589 3.44 3.17 56.28
N ALA A 590 3.64 4.43 56.68
CA ALA A 590 4.78 5.35 56.47
C ALA A 590 4.76 6.39 57.64
N PRO A 591 5.42 7.59 57.68
CA PRO A 591 6.39 8.25 56.77
C PRO A 591 7.60 8.95 57.48
N ALA A 592 8.49 9.68 56.76
CA ALA A 592 9.06 11.00 57.16
C ALA A 592 10.17 11.62 56.23
N ALA A 593 9.76 12.42 55.23
CA ALA A 593 10.20 13.83 54.99
C ALA A 593 11.72 14.20 54.69
N PRO A 594 12.12 15.49 54.40
CA PRO A 594 12.75 15.80 53.08
C PRO A 594 13.91 16.85 53.04
N TRP A 595 14.60 17.02 51.88
CA TRP A 595 15.45 18.20 51.57
C TRP A 595 15.44 18.61 50.07
N ARG A 596 15.92 19.83 49.74
CA ARG A 596 15.95 20.47 48.40
C ARG A 596 17.36 21.01 48.05
N GLY A 597 17.68 21.24 46.76
CA GLY A 597 18.67 22.27 46.36
C GLY A 597 19.42 22.13 45.03
N GLN A 598 19.51 23.23 44.26
CA GLN A 598 20.38 23.57 43.11
C GLN A 598 20.66 25.10 43.16
N PRO A 599 21.51 25.74 42.31
CA PRO A 599 22.39 25.25 41.24
C PRO A 599 23.90 25.33 41.67
N PRO A 600 24.84 26.23 41.25
CA PRO A 600 24.85 27.39 40.33
C PRO A 600 25.55 27.11 38.96
N THR A 601 26.31 28.08 38.39
CA THR A 601 26.89 28.14 37.03
C THR A 601 28.25 28.85 36.99
N LEU A 602 29.12 28.64 35.97
CA LEU A 602 29.68 29.67 35.04
C LEU A 602 30.95 29.30 34.23
N ALA A 603 31.08 29.98 33.08
CA ALA A 603 32.30 30.45 32.37
C ALA A 603 33.16 29.52 31.47
N LEU A 604 33.53 30.10 30.30
CA LEU A 604 34.60 29.69 29.36
C LEU A 604 35.86 30.55 29.63
N PRO A 605 37.03 30.27 29.00
CA PRO A 605 37.32 30.88 27.69
C PRO A 605 38.13 30.00 26.71
N ALA A 606 38.21 30.44 25.44
CA ALA A 606 39.18 29.97 24.44
C ALA A 606 40.34 30.98 24.28
N PRO A 607 41.45 30.67 23.55
CA PRO A 607 41.43 30.76 22.08
C PRO A 607 42.28 29.71 21.33
N SER A 608 42.21 29.78 19.99
CA SER A 608 43.04 29.05 18.99
C SER A 608 44.19 29.97 18.49
N PRO A 609 44.97 29.67 17.41
CA PRO A 609 45.18 28.42 16.65
C PRO A 609 46.66 28.06 16.35
N ALA A 610 46.94 26.83 15.89
CA ALA A 610 48.12 26.53 15.06
C ALA A 610 48.00 25.22 14.24
N ALA A 611 48.35 25.30 12.96
CA ALA A 611 48.85 24.22 12.09
C ALA A 611 50.19 24.75 11.48
N PRO A 612 51.07 24.00 10.76
CA PRO A 612 50.71 23.11 9.66
C PRO A 612 51.68 21.90 9.37
N GLN A 613 51.48 21.24 8.22
CA GLN A 613 52.42 20.36 7.46
C GLN A 613 52.71 18.93 7.98
N THR A 614 53.21 17.98 7.16
CA THR A 614 52.84 17.47 5.80
C THR A 614 53.54 16.09 5.54
N ARG A 615 53.19 15.41 4.43
CA ARG A 615 54.00 14.47 3.59
C ARG A 615 54.00 12.93 3.84
N HIS A 616 53.52 12.25 2.79
CA HIS A 616 54.09 11.06 2.08
C HIS A 616 54.38 9.72 2.78
N SER A 617 53.64 8.67 2.38
CA SER A 617 54.07 7.54 1.50
C SER A 617 53.17 6.31 1.80
N THR A 618 52.57 5.52 0.89
CA THR A 618 52.87 4.96 -0.45
C THR A 618 53.73 3.69 -0.48
N ALA A 619 53.05 2.54 -0.55
CA ALA A 619 53.18 1.48 -1.57
C ALA A 619 53.50 0.03 -1.10
N LYS A 620 53.06 -0.92 -1.96
CA LYS A 620 53.24 -2.40 -1.99
C LYS A 620 52.18 -3.18 -1.18
N ASN A 621 51.51 -4.22 -1.71
CA ASN A 621 51.85 -5.35 -2.62
C ASN A 621 52.67 -6.45 -1.93
N ALA A 622 52.40 -7.76 -2.10
CA ALA A 622 51.25 -8.48 -2.71
C ALA A 622 51.31 -9.99 -2.34
N GLU A 623 50.25 -10.74 -2.69
CA GLU A 623 50.21 -12.19 -3.02
C GLU A 623 50.73 -13.28 -2.05
N THR A 624 49.92 -14.31 -1.80
CA THR A 624 50.23 -15.74 -2.07
C THR A 624 48.97 -16.63 -1.93
N SER A 625 49.02 -17.88 -2.40
CA SER A 625 47.87 -18.79 -2.63
C SER A 625 48.07 -20.20 -2.05
N SER A 626 46.99 -20.96 -1.80
CA SER A 626 46.95 -22.46 -1.79
C SER A 626 45.51 -23.04 -1.71
N ASP A 627 44.98 -23.48 -2.85
CA ASP A 627 44.64 -24.87 -3.20
C ASP A 627 43.81 -25.83 -2.30
N THR A 628 42.65 -26.24 -2.86
CA THR A 628 42.11 -27.64 -2.99
C THR A 628 41.43 -28.41 -1.83
N VAL A 629 40.75 -29.52 -2.22
CA VAL A 629 40.21 -30.65 -1.40
C VAL A 629 38.92 -30.35 -0.60
N LEU A 630 37.82 -31.13 -0.61
CA LEU A 630 37.34 -32.28 -1.44
C LEU A 630 35.78 -32.28 -1.45
N ALA A 631 35.13 -33.26 -2.09
CA ALA A 631 33.67 -33.43 -2.06
C ALA A 631 33.28 -34.90 -1.78
N GLU A 632 32.26 -35.14 -0.92
CA GLU A 632 31.71 -36.46 -0.59
C GLU A 632 30.32 -36.36 0.10
N GLY A 633 29.51 -37.43 0.06
CA GLY A 633 28.16 -37.52 0.67
C GLY A 633 27.03 -36.90 -0.18
N LEU A 634 26.27 -37.65 -0.98
CA LEU A 634 25.11 -38.49 -0.60
C LEU A 634 24.06 -37.70 0.21
N ALA A 635 22.86 -37.40 -0.31
CA ALA A 635 21.82 -38.28 -0.87
C ALA A 635 21.14 -39.14 0.21
N ASP A 636 20.01 -38.62 0.71
CA ASP A 636 18.99 -39.36 1.46
C ASP A 636 17.61 -38.79 1.08
N GLU A 637 16.56 -39.61 1.09
CA GLU A 637 15.26 -39.24 0.51
C GLU A 637 14.45 -38.33 1.46
N THR A 638 14.26 -37.08 1.06
CA THR A 638 13.35 -36.13 1.72
C THR A 638 12.47 -35.44 0.69
N ASP A 639 11.19 -35.25 1.05
CA ASP A 639 10.16 -34.74 0.14
C ASP A 639 10.20 -33.21 0.09
N VAL A 640 10.40 -32.61 -1.08
CA VAL A 640 10.65 -31.17 -1.24
C VAL A 640 9.70 -30.54 -2.25
N GLY A 641 8.47 -30.23 -1.82
CA GLY A 641 7.42 -29.68 -2.69
C GLY A 641 7.72 -28.31 -3.34
N SER A 642 8.75 -27.58 -2.89
CA SER A 642 9.15 -26.29 -3.51
C SER A 642 10.60 -25.91 -3.23
N LEU A 643 11.29 -25.32 -4.22
CA LEU A 643 12.62 -24.71 -4.10
C LEU A 643 12.62 -23.31 -4.76
N ASP A 644 13.08 -22.28 -4.03
CA ASP A 644 13.37 -20.95 -4.56
C ASP A 644 14.85 -20.62 -4.33
N PHE A 645 15.63 -20.42 -5.40
CA PHE A 645 16.99 -19.86 -5.29
C PHE A 645 17.00 -18.43 -5.80
N ALA A 646 16.84 -17.48 -4.87
CA ALA A 646 17.18 -16.08 -5.08
C ALA A 646 18.69 -15.90 -4.85
N HIS A 647 19.47 -15.58 -5.89
CA HIS A 647 20.89 -15.22 -5.75
C HIS A 647 21.26 -14.08 -6.71
N HIS A 648 21.46 -12.87 -6.17
CA HIS A 648 22.09 -11.77 -6.90
C HIS A 648 23.60 -12.03 -7.01
N PHE A 649 24.10 -12.34 -8.20
CA PHE A 649 25.54 -12.44 -8.47
C PHE A 649 26.09 -11.07 -8.90
N ASN A 650 26.77 -10.37 -7.98
CA ASN A 650 27.50 -9.13 -8.27
C ASN A 650 28.92 -9.43 -8.82
N ASP A 651 29.45 -8.56 -9.68
CA ASP A 651 30.64 -8.82 -10.51
C ASP A 651 31.90 -9.22 -9.72
N SER A 652 32.05 -8.77 -8.46
CA SER A 652 33.20 -9.10 -7.61
C SER A 652 33.22 -10.55 -7.10
N ALA A 653 32.09 -11.27 -7.12
CA ALA A 653 32.00 -12.67 -6.72
C ALA A 653 32.25 -13.65 -7.90
N LEU A 654 32.32 -13.15 -9.14
CA LEU A 654 32.23 -13.96 -10.36
C LEU A 654 33.52 -14.74 -10.74
N SER A 655 34.52 -14.83 -9.86
CA SER A 655 35.76 -15.61 -10.11
C SER A 655 35.67 -17.10 -9.76
N LYS A 656 34.54 -17.57 -9.18
CA LYS A 656 34.36 -18.95 -8.68
C LYS A 656 33.06 -19.63 -9.16
N VAL A 657 32.47 -19.17 -10.27
CA VAL A 657 31.08 -19.51 -10.66
C VAL A 657 30.82 -20.94 -11.14
N PRO A 658 31.69 -21.63 -11.92
CA PRO A 658 31.36 -22.93 -12.51
C PRO A 658 30.85 -23.95 -11.50
N SER A 659 31.57 -24.14 -10.39
CA SER A 659 31.21 -25.12 -9.35
C SER A 659 29.90 -24.81 -8.62
N LEU A 660 29.53 -23.54 -8.48
CA LEU A 660 28.29 -23.14 -7.82
C LEU A 660 27.08 -23.42 -8.73
N PHE A 661 27.22 -23.17 -10.03
CA PHE A 661 26.23 -23.53 -11.05
C PHE A 661 26.12 -25.05 -11.24
N GLU A 662 27.24 -25.76 -11.28
CA GLU A 662 27.31 -27.22 -11.32
C GLU A 662 26.64 -27.85 -10.08
N THR A 663 26.85 -27.30 -8.88
CA THR A 663 26.18 -27.84 -7.68
C THR A 663 24.67 -27.61 -7.71
N MET A 664 24.18 -26.50 -8.27
CA MET A 664 22.74 -26.28 -8.47
C MET A 664 22.16 -27.31 -9.46
N CYS A 665 22.85 -27.55 -10.58
CA CYS A 665 22.48 -28.55 -11.57
C CYS A 665 22.49 -29.98 -11.00
N SER A 666 23.44 -30.29 -10.12
CA SER A 666 23.51 -31.56 -9.40
C SER A 666 22.36 -31.72 -8.39
N ALA A 667 22.04 -30.68 -7.62
CA ALA A 667 20.93 -30.71 -6.66
C ALA A 667 19.56 -30.91 -7.33
N LEU A 668 19.34 -30.27 -8.50
CA LEU A 668 18.11 -30.45 -9.27
C LEU A 668 17.97 -31.88 -9.83
N LEU A 669 19.07 -32.53 -10.21
CA LEU A 669 19.06 -33.94 -10.65
C LEU A 669 18.55 -34.90 -9.55
N CYS A 670 18.76 -34.56 -8.27
CA CYS A 670 18.33 -35.37 -7.14
C CYS A 670 16.91 -35.05 -6.63
N ALA A 671 16.30 -33.94 -7.06
CA ALA A 671 15.06 -33.40 -6.49
C ALA A 671 13.79 -34.05 -7.11
N THR A 672 13.64 -35.36 -6.93
CA THR A 672 12.64 -36.18 -7.66
C THR A 672 11.16 -35.84 -7.40
N THR A 673 10.81 -35.25 -6.25
CA THR A 673 9.41 -34.87 -5.90
C THR A 673 9.07 -33.40 -6.12
N LEU A 674 10.00 -32.59 -6.63
CA LEU A 674 9.86 -31.14 -6.72
C LEU A 674 8.71 -30.69 -7.63
N GLU A 675 7.61 -30.19 -7.06
CA GLU A 675 6.49 -29.64 -7.82
C GLU A 675 6.70 -28.19 -8.27
N LYS A 676 7.52 -27.39 -7.56
CA LYS A 676 7.65 -25.93 -7.79
C LYS A 676 9.09 -25.44 -7.72
N LEU A 677 9.52 -24.69 -8.73
CA LEU A 677 10.88 -24.15 -8.83
C LEU A 677 10.85 -22.67 -9.24
N SER A 678 11.49 -21.82 -8.42
CA SER A 678 11.78 -20.42 -8.74
C SER A 678 13.29 -20.19 -8.75
N LEU A 679 13.81 -19.53 -9.78
CA LEU A 679 15.23 -19.17 -9.90
C LEU A 679 15.36 -17.72 -10.39
N LYS A 680 16.10 -16.89 -9.64
CA LYS A 680 16.24 -15.44 -9.92
C LYS A 680 17.70 -15.05 -10.13
N PHE A 681 18.01 -14.65 -11.36
CA PHE A 681 19.35 -14.40 -11.90
C PHE A 681 19.52 -12.95 -12.40
N PHE A 682 18.97 -11.97 -11.68
CA PHE A 682 19.03 -10.56 -12.08
C PHE A 682 20.48 -10.09 -12.29
N GLY A 683 20.74 -9.43 -13.41
CA GLY A 683 22.01 -8.80 -13.75
C GLY A 683 23.20 -9.74 -13.94
N CYS A 684 23.02 -11.06 -13.94
CA CYS A 684 24.12 -12.03 -13.88
C CYS A 684 24.93 -12.03 -15.19
N GLN A 685 26.18 -11.55 -15.13
CA GLN A 685 27.01 -11.32 -16.32
C GLN A 685 27.61 -12.59 -16.95
N GLN A 686 27.70 -13.69 -16.20
CA GLN A 686 28.30 -14.96 -16.67
C GLN A 686 27.28 -16.04 -17.05
N ILE A 687 25.98 -15.85 -16.80
CA ILE A 687 24.97 -16.81 -17.24
C ILE A 687 24.75 -16.62 -18.75
N ASN A 688 24.91 -17.72 -19.48
CA ASN A 688 24.88 -17.80 -20.93
C ASN A 688 24.02 -18.98 -21.41
N ASP A 689 23.90 -19.13 -22.72
CA ASP A 689 23.07 -20.17 -23.35
C ASP A 689 23.42 -21.61 -22.90
N ALA A 690 24.70 -21.90 -22.73
CA ALA A 690 25.17 -23.21 -22.26
C ALA A 690 24.78 -23.48 -20.79
N ALA A 691 24.80 -22.44 -19.94
CA ALA A 691 24.31 -22.53 -18.57
C ALA A 691 22.79 -22.79 -18.57
N VAL A 692 22.00 -22.02 -19.31
CA VAL A 692 20.53 -22.21 -19.36
C VAL A 692 20.15 -23.59 -19.91
N ALA A 693 20.89 -24.12 -20.89
CA ALA A 693 20.74 -25.49 -21.36
C ALA A 693 21.10 -26.54 -20.29
N ALA A 694 22.22 -26.36 -19.59
CA ALA A 694 22.64 -27.28 -18.52
C ALA A 694 21.68 -27.26 -17.31
N LEU A 695 21.00 -26.15 -17.04
CA LEU A 695 19.88 -26.07 -16.09
C LEU A 695 18.66 -26.85 -16.61
N ALA A 696 18.29 -26.65 -17.88
CA ALA A 696 17.14 -27.30 -18.51
C ALA A 696 17.22 -28.83 -18.47
N GLU A 697 18.40 -29.41 -18.73
CA GLU A 697 18.62 -30.86 -18.68
C GLU A 697 18.51 -31.50 -17.28
N LYS A 698 18.28 -30.71 -16.23
CA LYS A 698 18.26 -31.19 -14.83
C LYS A 698 16.93 -30.89 -14.13
N LEU A 699 15.95 -30.34 -14.85
CA LEU A 699 14.62 -30.05 -14.30
C LEU A 699 13.90 -31.35 -13.90
N PRO A 700 13.37 -31.47 -12.66
CA PRO A 700 12.65 -32.66 -12.20
C PRO A 700 11.40 -32.99 -13.03
N ILE A 701 11.16 -34.30 -13.24
CA ILE A 701 10.00 -34.82 -14.00
C ILE A 701 8.64 -34.63 -13.30
N SER A 702 8.66 -34.21 -12.04
CA SER A 702 7.50 -33.93 -11.17
C SER A 702 7.05 -32.46 -11.23
N LEU A 703 7.85 -31.58 -11.85
CA LEU A 703 7.67 -30.14 -11.75
C LEU A 703 6.38 -29.67 -12.43
N GLN A 704 5.49 -29.06 -11.64
CA GLN A 704 4.21 -28.49 -12.08
C GLN A 704 4.30 -26.98 -12.33
N GLN A 705 5.20 -26.26 -11.63
CA GLN A 705 5.37 -24.81 -11.72
C GLN A 705 6.85 -24.42 -11.85
N LEU A 706 7.21 -23.67 -12.90
CA LEU A 706 8.57 -23.19 -13.15
C LEU A 706 8.57 -21.67 -13.35
N GLN A 707 9.41 -20.96 -12.59
CA GLN A 707 9.66 -19.53 -12.75
C GLN A 707 11.17 -19.29 -12.93
N LEU A 708 11.59 -18.75 -14.08
CA LEU A 708 12.98 -18.36 -14.34
C LEU A 708 13.06 -16.86 -14.67
N ASN A 709 13.91 -16.13 -13.95
CA ASN A 709 14.12 -14.70 -14.14
C ASN A 709 15.59 -14.42 -14.46
N PHE A 710 15.85 -13.84 -15.63
CA PHE A 710 17.16 -13.54 -16.22
C PHE A 710 17.34 -12.05 -16.56
N VAL A 711 16.57 -11.14 -15.92
CA VAL A 711 16.57 -9.71 -16.24
C VAL A 711 18.00 -9.16 -16.31
N GLY A 712 18.39 -8.58 -17.45
CA GLY A 712 19.70 -7.95 -17.64
C GLY A 712 20.90 -8.89 -17.87
N CYS A 713 20.69 -10.21 -17.98
CA CYS A 713 21.73 -11.15 -18.40
C CYS A 713 22.17 -10.85 -19.84
N LYS A 714 23.46 -10.53 -20.05
CA LYS A 714 23.98 -10.05 -21.34
C LYS A 714 24.42 -11.15 -22.31
N GLN A 715 24.69 -12.37 -21.81
CA GLN A 715 25.17 -13.51 -22.61
C GLN A 715 24.07 -14.54 -22.96
N ILE A 716 22.80 -14.16 -22.79
CA ILE A 716 21.62 -14.96 -23.12
C ILE A 716 21.07 -14.53 -24.48
N SER A 717 20.89 -15.49 -25.38
CA SER A 717 20.41 -15.33 -26.76
C SER A 717 19.18 -16.22 -27.02
N ASP A 718 18.76 -16.30 -28.29
CA ASP A 718 17.72 -17.24 -28.75
C ASP A 718 17.99 -18.70 -28.35
N ALA A 719 19.25 -19.11 -28.21
CA ALA A 719 19.60 -20.46 -27.78
C ALA A 719 19.20 -20.75 -26.32
N ALA A 720 19.38 -19.80 -25.38
CA ALA A 720 18.86 -19.90 -24.01
C ALA A 720 17.32 -19.92 -23.95
N VAL A 721 16.62 -19.34 -24.93
CA VAL A 721 15.15 -19.36 -24.97
C VAL A 721 14.63 -20.70 -25.51
N ALA A 722 15.34 -21.32 -26.45
CA ALA A 722 15.00 -22.63 -26.98
C ALA A 722 15.40 -23.81 -26.07
N ALA A 723 16.54 -23.72 -25.36
CA ALA A 723 17.11 -24.84 -24.62
C ALA A 723 16.24 -25.40 -23.46
N PRO A 724 15.50 -24.58 -22.67
CA PRO A 724 14.51 -25.08 -21.72
C PRO A 724 13.49 -26.02 -22.36
N VAL A 725 13.05 -25.69 -23.57
CA VAL A 725 11.78 -26.14 -24.16
C VAL A 725 11.86 -27.59 -24.63
N GLU A 726 13.04 -28.05 -25.06
CA GLU A 726 13.27 -29.45 -25.42
C GLU A 726 13.38 -30.39 -24.20
N LYS A 727 13.42 -29.85 -22.99
CA LYS A 727 13.61 -30.58 -21.72
C LYS A 727 12.55 -30.26 -20.65
N LEU A 728 11.54 -29.42 -20.95
CA LEU A 728 10.49 -29.12 -19.98
C LEU A 728 9.72 -30.40 -19.60
N PRO A 729 9.45 -30.63 -18.31
CA PRO A 729 8.76 -31.82 -17.85
C PRO A 729 7.27 -31.80 -18.25
N ILE A 730 6.73 -32.98 -18.57
CA ILE A 730 5.36 -33.14 -19.11
C ILE A 730 4.29 -32.78 -18.05
N SER A 731 4.64 -32.85 -16.77
CA SER A 731 3.85 -32.42 -15.61
C SER A 731 3.62 -30.90 -15.53
N LEU A 732 4.35 -30.09 -16.29
CA LEU A 732 4.38 -28.64 -16.12
C LEU A 732 3.05 -27.99 -16.52
N GLN A 733 2.35 -27.45 -15.51
CA GLN A 733 1.08 -26.73 -15.66
C GLN A 733 1.28 -25.21 -15.74
N GLN A 734 2.35 -24.67 -15.15
CA GLN A 734 2.64 -23.24 -15.14
C GLN A 734 4.11 -22.95 -15.49
N LEU A 735 4.33 -22.05 -16.45
CA LEU A 735 5.66 -21.60 -16.86
C LEU A 735 5.71 -20.07 -16.86
N GLN A 736 6.70 -19.50 -16.18
CA GLN A 736 7.01 -18.08 -16.20
C GLN A 736 8.48 -17.87 -16.59
N LEU A 737 8.74 -17.16 -17.68
CA LEU A 737 10.10 -16.79 -18.11
C LEU A 737 10.21 -15.28 -18.25
N ASN A 738 11.19 -14.68 -17.58
CA ASN A 738 11.45 -13.24 -17.63
C ASN A 738 12.87 -12.98 -18.14
N PHE A 739 12.98 -12.33 -19.30
CA PHE A 739 14.22 -12.02 -20.01
C PHE A 739 14.41 -10.51 -20.23
N VAL A 740 13.82 -9.66 -19.38
CA VAL A 740 13.83 -8.19 -19.59
C VAL A 740 15.24 -7.65 -19.81
N GLY A 741 15.44 -6.94 -20.93
CA GLY A 741 16.73 -6.36 -21.31
C GLY A 741 17.80 -7.34 -21.83
N CYS A 742 17.49 -8.63 -22.05
CA CYS A 742 18.41 -9.58 -22.69
C CYS A 742 18.60 -9.22 -24.18
N LYS A 743 19.74 -8.61 -24.51
CA LYS A 743 19.94 -7.90 -25.79
C LYS A 743 20.11 -8.79 -27.03
N GLN A 744 20.25 -10.11 -26.86
CA GLN A 744 20.56 -11.05 -27.94
C GLN A 744 19.43 -12.04 -28.25
N ILE A 745 18.23 -11.84 -27.68
CA ILE A 745 17.03 -12.61 -27.99
C ILE A 745 16.23 -11.86 -29.08
N SER A 746 15.73 -12.60 -30.07
CA SER A 746 14.96 -12.16 -31.22
C SER A 746 13.66 -12.95 -31.39
N ASP A 747 12.86 -12.61 -32.43
CA ASP A 747 11.68 -13.39 -32.81
C ASP A 747 11.97 -14.88 -33.02
N ALA A 748 13.20 -15.25 -33.39
CA ALA A 748 13.57 -16.65 -33.62
C ALA A 748 13.52 -17.49 -32.33
N GLY A 749 14.02 -16.98 -31.20
CA GLY A 749 13.92 -17.65 -29.90
C GLY A 749 12.48 -17.73 -29.41
N VAL A 750 11.68 -16.67 -29.61
CA VAL A 750 10.25 -16.66 -29.24
C VAL A 750 9.45 -17.69 -30.04
N ALA A 751 9.75 -17.88 -31.33
CA ALA A 751 9.08 -18.87 -32.17
C ALA A 751 9.56 -20.30 -31.92
N ALA A 752 10.86 -20.53 -31.64
CA ALA A 752 11.36 -21.84 -31.22
C ALA A 752 10.73 -22.31 -29.89
N LEU A 753 10.47 -21.37 -28.98
CA LEU A 753 9.68 -21.59 -27.77
C LEU A 753 8.21 -21.91 -28.09
N ALA A 754 7.57 -21.14 -28.97
CA ALA A 754 6.18 -21.35 -29.38
C ALA A 754 5.89 -22.76 -29.95
N GLU A 755 6.82 -23.28 -30.77
CA GLU A 755 6.72 -24.59 -31.42
C GLU A 755 6.71 -25.75 -30.41
N LYS A 756 7.57 -25.70 -29.39
CA LYS A 756 7.91 -26.86 -28.55
C LYS A 756 7.29 -26.87 -27.15
N LEU A 757 6.56 -25.82 -26.76
CA LEU A 757 5.91 -25.71 -25.44
C LEU A 757 4.95 -26.90 -25.15
N PRO A 758 4.95 -27.46 -23.92
CA PRO A 758 4.12 -28.62 -23.56
C PRO A 758 2.62 -28.46 -23.87
N ILE A 759 1.97 -29.57 -24.22
CA ILE A 759 0.53 -29.58 -24.55
C ILE A 759 -0.34 -29.42 -23.28
N GLY A 760 0.13 -29.89 -22.12
CA GLY A 760 -0.58 -29.79 -20.83
C GLY A 760 -0.42 -28.45 -20.09
N LEU A 761 0.31 -27.49 -20.64
CA LEU A 761 0.61 -26.23 -19.98
C LEU A 761 -0.65 -25.33 -19.89
N GLN A 762 -1.14 -25.08 -18.68
CA GLN A 762 -2.35 -24.31 -18.42
C GLN A 762 -2.08 -22.80 -18.35
N GLN A 763 -0.92 -22.40 -17.83
CA GLN A 763 -0.52 -21.00 -17.67
C GLN A 763 0.87 -20.76 -18.24
N LEU A 764 0.98 -19.72 -19.06
CA LEU A 764 2.23 -19.25 -19.66
C LEU A 764 2.35 -17.75 -19.42
N GLN A 765 3.47 -17.31 -18.86
CA GLN A 765 3.84 -15.90 -18.77
C GLN A 765 5.24 -15.71 -19.33
N LEU A 766 5.39 -14.82 -20.30
CA LEU A 766 6.66 -14.53 -20.95
C LEU A 766 6.89 -13.01 -20.95
N ASN A 767 8.02 -12.56 -20.42
CA ASN A 767 8.37 -11.15 -20.37
C ASN A 767 9.68 -10.89 -21.12
N PHE A 768 9.56 -10.23 -22.27
CA PHE A 768 10.67 -9.86 -23.16
C PHE A 768 10.91 -8.35 -23.23
N VAL A 769 10.32 -7.54 -22.33
CA VAL A 769 10.40 -6.07 -22.42
C VAL A 769 11.85 -5.59 -22.45
N GLY A 770 12.21 -4.77 -23.43
CA GLY A 770 13.58 -4.26 -23.61
C GLY A 770 14.54 -5.19 -24.35
N CYS A 771 14.08 -6.33 -24.90
CA CYS A 771 14.84 -7.11 -25.89
C CYS A 771 14.72 -6.43 -27.27
N PRO A 772 15.80 -5.87 -27.85
CA PRO A 772 15.71 -4.96 -29.00
C PRO A 772 15.62 -5.66 -30.36
N LEU A 773 15.65 -6.99 -30.40
CA LEU A 773 15.55 -7.80 -31.63
C LEU A 773 14.22 -8.59 -31.71
N ILE A 774 13.36 -8.46 -30.70
CA ILE A 774 11.99 -9.01 -30.69
C ILE A 774 11.04 -7.94 -31.24
N SER A 775 10.12 -8.35 -32.11
CA SER A 775 9.11 -7.49 -32.70
C SER A 775 7.90 -7.31 -31.78
N ASP A 776 7.12 -6.26 -32.03
CA ASP A 776 5.81 -6.11 -31.41
C ASP A 776 4.94 -7.35 -31.64
N ALA A 777 4.95 -7.95 -32.83
CA ALA A 777 4.10 -9.10 -33.14
C ALA A 777 4.38 -10.31 -32.24
N ALA A 778 5.66 -10.64 -32.03
CA ALA A 778 6.09 -11.68 -31.10
C ALA A 778 5.72 -11.33 -29.64
N THR A 779 5.98 -10.09 -29.22
CA THR A 779 5.66 -9.60 -27.87
C THR A 779 4.15 -9.62 -27.58
N GLN A 780 3.32 -9.37 -28.60
CA GLN A 780 1.86 -9.45 -28.48
C GLN A 780 1.36 -10.89 -28.45
N ALA A 781 2.00 -11.80 -29.18
CA ALA A 781 1.67 -13.22 -29.22
C ALA A 781 2.04 -13.95 -27.91
N ALA A 782 3.13 -13.54 -27.26
CA ALA A 782 3.62 -14.07 -25.99
C ALA A 782 2.64 -13.95 -24.79
N GLY A 783 1.51 -13.27 -24.95
CA GLY A 783 0.47 -13.10 -23.93
C GLY A 783 -0.51 -14.28 -23.75
N SER A 784 -0.53 -15.29 -24.63
CA SER A 784 -1.23 -16.56 -24.36
C SER A 784 -0.67 -17.72 -25.21
N LEU A 785 -0.81 -18.96 -24.71
CA LEU A 785 -0.33 -20.17 -25.40
C LEU A 785 -0.90 -20.30 -26.83
N GLU A 786 -2.18 -20.00 -27.00
CA GLU A 786 -2.88 -20.03 -28.29
C GLU A 786 -2.38 -18.94 -29.25
N SER A 787 -2.23 -17.71 -28.75
CA SER A 787 -1.73 -16.57 -29.54
C SER A 787 -0.30 -16.81 -30.01
N LEU A 788 0.54 -17.36 -29.12
CA LEU A 788 1.94 -17.67 -29.37
C LEU A 788 2.10 -18.76 -30.45
N ARG A 789 1.35 -19.87 -30.35
CA ARG A 789 1.32 -20.93 -31.38
C ARG A 789 0.77 -20.42 -32.72
N ALA A 790 -0.32 -19.65 -32.71
CA ALA A 790 -0.90 -19.09 -33.94
C ALA A 790 0.03 -18.10 -34.65
N TRP A 791 0.77 -17.29 -33.89
CA TRP A 791 1.77 -16.37 -34.43
C TRP A 791 2.97 -17.10 -35.03
N ALA A 792 3.49 -18.14 -34.38
CA ALA A 792 4.65 -18.88 -34.88
C ALA A 792 4.38 -19.53 -36.25
N VAL A 793 3.23 -20.19 -36.41
CA VAL A 793 2.79 -20.75 -37.71
C VAL A 793 2.66 -19.65 -38.78
N ALA A 794 2.16 -18.47 -38.42
CA ALA A 794 2.07 -17.34 -39.35
C ALA A 794 3.44 -16.71 -39.69
N ALA A 795 4.40 -16.71 -38.76
CA ALA A 795 5.76 -16.25 -38.98
C ALA A 795 6.56 -17.21 -39.89
N GLU A 796 6.35 -18.51 -39.73
CA GLU A 796 6.90 -19.57 -40.58
C GLU A 796 6.37 -19.48 -42.01
N LEU A 797 5.04 -19.46 -42.19
CA LEU A 797 4.38 -19.33 -43.50
C LEU A 797 4.72 -18.02 -44.24
N THR A 798 5.22 -17.00 -43.54
CA THR A 798 5.65 -15.73 -44.14
C THR A 798 7.17 -15.55 -44.24
N GLY A 799 7.96 -16.55 -43.82
CA GLY A 799 9.43 -16.54 -43.92
C GLY A 799 10.12 -15.45 -43.10
N LYS A 800 9.46 -14.91 -42.07
CA LYS A 800 9.87 -13.64 -41.42
C LYS A 800 11.00 -13.73 -40.39
N TRP A 801 11.54 -14.92 -40.14
CA TRP A 801 12.64 -15.19 -39.20
C TRP A 801 13.90 -14.32 -39.36
N ASN A 802 14.10 -13.65 -40.50
CA ASN A 802 15.27 -12.81 -40.79
C ASN A 802 14.93 -11.33 -41.09
N ALA A 803 13.83 -10.81 -40.54
CA ALA A 803 13.46 -9.40 -40.69
C ALA A 803 14.34 -8.48 -39.82
N ARG A 804 15.32 -7.80 -40.43
CA ARG A 804 16.18 -6.81 -39.76
C ARG A 804 15.36 -5.72 -39.03
N PRO A 805 15.80 -5.23 -37.85
CA PRO A 805 15.15 -4.10 -37.19
C PRO A 805 15.18 -2.85 -38.08
N ARG A 806 14.14 -2.03 -37.98
CA ARG A 806 14.13 -0.65 -38.51
C ARG A 806 14.58 0.33 -37.42
N SER A 807 15.13 1.45 -37.88
CA SER A 807 15.65 2.59 -37.11
C SER A 807 14.60 3.25 -36.23
#